data_AF-A0A3D5ZE63-F1
#
_entry.id   AF-A0A3D5ZE63-F1
#
_cell.length_a   1.000
_cell.length_b   1.000
_cell.length_c   1.000
_cell.angle_alpha   90.00
_cell.angle_beta   90.00
_cell.angle_gamma   90.00
#
_symmetry.space_group_name_H-M   'P 1'
#
loop_
_entity.id
_entity.type
_entity.pdbx_description
1 polymer ?
#
loop_
_entity_poly.entity_id
_entity_poly.type
_entity_poly.pdbx_seq_one_letter_code
_entity_poly.pdbx_strand_id
1 'polypeptide(L)'
;MHQHHLLRIAAVILFFVSGIGLSAQTDMAFTLNTDCWGSETSWGVYDDMGTEIIGVSSGSLAYLTEFTELISLADGCYELRIGDTYGDGLNGTAYGCAVDGNYSLQDENGLIIAQLVEADFDNLVIHVFCLPYVAPPGCNDAASCNFNPLAGSNDGTCEYLTCAGCTDSAACNYIETATIDNGCEYFTCAGCMDVQADNYDDVATIDDGSCSYSPLVPVISVSSLDICPGGSLSFSANNSTGNTQSYAWDVSGPETLSDTGADVSFVFDLIGSYTVTLTISDGTLSNSSSVIVESADGDNLLITVVSDNYPQEISYVLLDDNGNTIDEVLLGDMPAGTSTSSVCLTSGCHSFIMSDSYGDGLLSGAYYSLTLNGVELINSSAYGTGETTPLNCPLGTSCFDAIVAVEGTNTAIYDNTWFIFSPAVTGQYNVTTCGTATCNTTIWVYDYCQGLPWDDTNEATIYYNDDDISCTPQSNINPLLEAGLDYYIRIGDQSDDCPGDVDFNVSFVGAISGCLDINACNFEPLATVGGGTCYYNEDPECNNLGPDLYVLQSVLQTSTYLTSLTDIQPDDCYIQEGCIAGTGDRDIVRFTTHIKNIGTQDYFIGQESDNTNQFEFDPCHGHYHYEGYAEYILYDNSGVEYPEIGFKNGFCVLDLECSDGGTAKYGCNNMGISAGCGDYYSSGLACQWVDVTTLAAGVWTLVVRTNWTQSPDNNGRYELRYDNNWAQVCFSFGRDVDGNIIDFNVEPVGSCAVPTDCLGQPFGDAQPDCNGDCPGLVVRGDANLSLEIESTDAQIYIDDILGNDAQVTPCSDMDSDNAITVSDAAALSRCAIYGTNYIDEFGAHNHCEWISEVTNQNQTTTLSIGEINTTDGYVDVFVLNPDNRIVGYEFELSGLEILSVENLYTVDYTMTPQSTLGGIKVIGLSYNDESIAKNLAPAPMVRVYYSGLTGTDVCVSNITD
;
A
#
# COMPACT_ATOMS: atom_id res chain seq x y z
N MET A 1 -73.10 -0.23 50.20
CA MET A 1 -72.29 -0.99 51.16
C MET A 1 -71.47 0.02 51.97
N HIS A 2 -71.72 0.07 53.29
CA HIS A 2 -70.89 0.56 54.42
C HIS A 2 -69.90 1.74 54.17
N GLN A 3 -69.92 2.89 54.86
CA GLN A 3 -69.97 3.08 56.32
C GLN A 3 -70.52 4.47 56.73
N HIS A 4 -71.45 4.44 57.71
CA HIS A 4 -71.61 5.28 58.90
C HIS A 4 -71.47 6.82 58.91
N HIS A 5 -72.64 7.45 58.99
CA HIS A 5 -72.96 8.67 59.74
C HIS A 5 -72.56 8.62 61.22
N LEU A 6 -72.08 9.74 61.76
CA LEU A 6 -72.15 10.09 63.19
C LEU A 6 -72.49 11.58 63.38
N LEU A 7 -73.66 11.80 63.99
CA LEU A 7 -74.20 13.06 64.50
C LEU A 7 -73.30 13.69 65.58
N ARG A 8 -73.24 15.03 65.61
CA ARG A 8 -73.22 15.80 66.86
C ARG A 8 -74.34 16.83 66.83
N ILE A 9 -75.40 16.57 67.59
CA ILE A 9 -76.31 17.59 68.09
C ILE A 9 -75.61 18.23 69.29
N ALA A 10 -75.49 19.56 69.33
CA ALA A 10 -75.21 20.28 70.56
C ALA A 10 -76.24 21.40 70.73
N ALA A 11 -77.04 21.24 71.77
CA ALA A 11 -78.11 22.13 72.17
C ALA A 11 -77.60 23.51 72.61
N VAL A 12 -78.44 24.50 72.32
CA VAL A 12 -78.43 25.89 72.79
C VAL A 12 -78.18 25.98 74.31
N ILE A 13 -77.23 26.82 74.73
CA ILE A 13 -77.27 27.52 76.01
C ILE A 13 -76.96 29.01 75.77
N LEU A 14 -78.02 29.82 75.85
CA LEU A 14 -77.98 31.26 76.09
C LEU A 14 -77.26 31.56 77.41
N PHE A 15 -76.36 32.54 77.40
CA PHE A 15 -76.24 33.50 78.51
C PHE A 15 -76.15 34.91 77.92
N PHE A 16 -77.21 35.68 78.15
CA PHE A 16 -77.28 37.11 77.87
C PHE A 16 -76.23 37.86 78.70
N VAL A 17 -75.43 38.69 78.04
CA VAL A 17 -74.97 39.96 78.61
C VAL A 17 -75.32 41.07 77.63
N SER A 18 -76.15 41.96 78.14
CA SER A 18 -76.73 43.15 77.54
C SER A 18 -75.69 44.18 77.08
N GLY A 19 -75.89 44.78 75.90
CA GLY A 19 -75.42 46.13 75.66
C GLY A 19 -75.17 46.54 74.20
N ILE A 20 -76.21 47.12 73.58
CA ILE A 20 -76.16 48.25 72.62
C ILE A 20 -75.54 47.99 71.22
N GLY A 21 -76.41 48.00 70.21
CA GLY A 21 -76.07 48.16 68.78
C GLY A 21 -76.47 46.96 67.93
N LEU A 22 -77.72 46.92 67.44
CA LEU A 22 -78.00 46.15 66.21
C LEU A 22 -77.27 46.90 65.09
N SER A 23 -76.12 46.40 64.62
CA SER A 23 -75.63 46.76 63.29
C SER A 23 -76.58 46.14 62.28
N ALA A 24 -77.01 46.91 61.28
CA ALA A 24 -77.74 46.33 60.16
C ALA A 24 -76.84 45.26 59.52
N GLN A 25 -77.38 44.05 59.35
CA GLN A 25 -76.76 43.01 58.54
C GLN A 25 -77.47 43.00 57.21
N THR A 26 -76.71 43.04 56.12
CA THR A 26 -77.20 42.87 54.76
C THR A 26 -76.87 41.45 54.33
N ASP A 27 -77.90 40.70 53.95
CA ASP A 27 -77.73 39.38 53.37
C ASP A 27 -77.38 39.51 51.88
N MET A 28 -76.32 38.82 51.47
CA MET A 28 -75.76 38.83 50.13
C MET A 28 -75.83 37.42 49.55
N ALA A 29 -76.03 37.32 48.24
CA ALA A 29 -75.94 36.07 47.49
C ALA A 29 -74.76 36.16 46.52
N PHE A 30 -73.75 35.32 46.72
CA PHE A 30 -72.67 35.11 45.77
C PHE A 30 -72.97 33.88 44.93
N THR A 31 -73.01 34.05 43.61
CA THR A 31 -73.16 32.95 42.65
C THR A 31 -71.94 32.89 41.76
N LEU A 32 -71.35 31.71 41.67
CA LEU A 32 -70.21 31.39 40.81
C LEU A 32 -70.55 30.17 39.95
N ASN A 33 -70.35 30.33 38.65
CA ASN A 33 -70.28 29.26 37.68
C ASN A 33 -68.84 29.17 37.20
N THR A 34 -68.15 28.12 37.58
CA THR A 34 -66.81 27.90 37.02
C THR A 34 -66.94 27.49 35.56
N ASP A 35 -65.87 27.69 34.80
CA ASP A 35 -65.74 27.08 33.49
C ASP A 35 -65.41 25.58 33.63
N CYS A 36 -64.82 25.00 32.58
CA CYS A 36 -64.39 23.62 32.57
C CYS A 36 -63.35 23.32 33.66
N TRP A 37 -62.56 24.26 34.17
CA TRP A 37 -61.43 23.91 35.02
C TRP A 37 -61.56 24.38 36.46
N GLY A 38 -62.79 24.54 36.96
CA GLY A 38 -63.11 25.08 38.29
C GLY A 38 -62.28 24.68 39.52
N SER A 39 -61.51 23.58 39.50
CA SER A 39 -60.48 23.31 40.50
C SER A 39 -59.37 24.37 40.59
N GLU A 40 -59.15 25.19 39.58
CA GLU A 40 -58.20 26.31 39.65
C GLU A 40 -58.82 27.58 40.25
N THR A 41 -60.14 27.69 40.18
CA THR A 41 -60.87 28.84 40.68
C THR A 41 -60.93 28.85 42.21
N SER A 42 -60.66 30.01 42.78
CA SER A 42 -60.84 30.33 44.20
C SER A 42 -61.66 31.60 44.33
N TRP A 43 -62.39 31.74 45.43
CA TRP A 43 -63.07 33.00 45.72
C TRP A 43 -63.13 33.24 47.23
N GLY A 44 -63.21 34.51 47.64
CA GLY A 44 -63.45 34.86 49.02
C GLY A 44 -63.87 36.30 49.21
N VAL A 45 -64.57 36.56 50.30
CA VAL A 45 -64.94 37.89 50.76
C VAL A 45 -64.11 38.24 51.99
N TYR A 46 -63.45 39.38 51.93
CA TYR A 46 -62.51 39.86 52.93
C TYR A 46 -63.00 41.18 53.52
N ASP A 47 -62.80 41.38 54.83
CA ASP A 47 -63.04 42.69 55.45
C ASP A 47 -61.94 43.71 55.09
N ASP A 48 -62.14 44.96 55.50
CA ASP A 48 -61.24 46.09 55.26
C ASP A 48 -59.85 45.95 55.92
N MET A 49 -59.69 44.99 56.85
CA MET A 49 -58.40 44.63 57.43
C MET A 49 -57.72 43.46 56.68
N GLY A 50 -58.36 42.94 55.64
CA GLY A 50 -57.87 41.81 54.84
C GLY A 50 -58.12 40.45 55.49
N THR A 51 -59.01 40.36 56.47
CA THR A 51 -59.40 39.09 57.09
C THR A 51 -60.44 38.40 56.22
N GLU A 52 -60.20 37.15 55.83
CA GLU A 52 -61.19 36.36 55.09
C GLU A 52 -62.39 36.06 55.99
N ILE A 53 -63.57 36.54 55.56
CA ILE A 53 -64.84 36.30 56.25
C ILE A 53 -65.41 34.96 55.83
N ILE A 54 -65.38 34.69 54.51
CA ILE A 54 -65.81 33.44 53.90
C ILE A 54 -65.14 33.29 52.55
N GLY A 55 -64.83 32.07 52.16
CA GLY A 55 -64.26 31.78 50.85
C GLY A 55 -63.97 30.30 50.67
N VAL A 56 -63.54 29.97 49.46
CA VAL A 56 -63.13 28.64 49.04
C VAL A 56 -61.76 28.76 48.37
N SER A 57 -60.79 28.00 48.86
CA SER A 57 -59.46 27.93 48.26
C SER A 57 -59.47 27.10 46.98
N SER A 58 -58.55 27.41 46.07
CA SER A 58 -58.34 26.62 44.85
C SER A 58 -58.07 25.15 45.17
N GLY A 59 -58.51 24.27 44.28
CA GLY A 59 -58.49 22.81 44.40
C GLY A 59 -59.74 22.20 45.04
N SER A 60 -60.66 23.04 45.54
CA SER A 60 -61.84 22.58 46.28
C SER A 60 -63.12 22.52 45.45
N LEU A 61 -63.17 23.22 44.31
CA LEU A 61 -64.32 23.26 43.41
C LEU A 61 -64.14 22.24 42.28
N ALA A 62 -65.23 21.61 41.84
CA ALA A 62 -65.20 20.61 40.78
C ALA A 62 -65.46 21.25 39.40
N TYR A 63 -65.24 20.47 38.33
CA TYR A 63 -65.54 20.84 36.94
C TYR A 63 -67.00 21.32 36.77
N LEU A 64 -67.22 22.48 36.11
CA LEU A 64 -68.55 23.09 35.87
C LEU A 64 -69.44 23.16 37.12
N THR A 65 -68.88 23.66 38.22
CA THR A 65 -69.66 23.82 39.46
C THR A 65 -70.48 25.10 39.38
N GLU A 66 -71.80 24.96 39.48
CA GLU A 66 -72.70 26.05 39.85
C GLU A 66 -72.85 26.05 41.38
N PHE A 67 -72.44 27.14 42.00
CA PHE A 67 -72.43 27.27 43.44
C PHE A 67 -72.99 28.63 43.86
N THR A 68 -73.87 28.63 44.86
CA THR A 68 -74.43 29.83 45.46
C THR A 68 -74.24 29.80 46.96
N GLU A 69 -73.63 30.85 47.51
CA GLU A 69 -73.44 31.04 48.94
C GLU A 69 -74.21 32.28 49.42
N LEU A 70 -74.87 32.14 50.58
CA LEU A 70 -75.56 33.24 51.24
C LEU A 70 -74.69 33.78 52.37
N ILE A 71 -74.33 35.06 52.30
CA ILE A 71 -73.35 35.71 53.17
C ILE A 71 -74.02 36.88 53.90
N SER A 72 -74.09 36.82 55.23
CA SER A 72 -74.59 37.94 56.04
C SER A 72 -73.44 38.84 56.47
N LEU A 73 -73.36 40.05 55.92
CA LEU A 73 -72.30 41.04 56.23
C LEU A 73 -72.88 42.22 56.99
N ALA A 74 -72.14 42.72 58.00
CA ALA A 74 -72.51 43.97 58.67
C ALA A 74 -72.15 45.19 57.80
N ASP A 75 -72.74 46.36 58.07
CA ASP A 75 -72.32 47.62 57.43
C ASP A 75 -70.79 47.83 57.55
N GLY A 76 -70.11 48.02 56.42
CA GLY A 76 -68.65 48.01 56.33
C GLY A 76 -68.16 47.90 54.89
N CYS A 77 -66.84 48.02 54.67
CA CYS A 77 -66.22 47.85 53.36
C CYS A 77 -65.56 46.48 53.27
N TYR A 78 -65.69 45.86 52.10
CA TYR A 78 -65.29 44.49 51.82
C TYR A 78 -64.67 44.39 50.43
N GLU A 79 -63.89 43.34 50.25
CA GLU A 79 -63.35 42.96 48.96
C GLU A 79 -63.85 41.57 48.59
N LEU A 80 -64.46 41.45 47.41
CA LEU A 80 -64.66 40.16 46.77
C LEU A 80 -63.45 39.89 45.89
N ARG A 81 -62.77 38.77 46.14
CA ARG A 81 -61.61 38.33 45.38
C ARG A 81 -61.93 37.03 44.70
N ILE A 82 -61.71 36.94 43.39
CA ILE A 82 -61.84 35.71 42.62
C ILE A 82 -60.51 35.49 41.92
N GLY A 83 -59.86 34.38 42.29
CA GLY A 83 -58.55 34.02 41.79
C GLY A 83 -58.62 32.80 40.89
N ASP A 84 -57.75 32.79 39.91
CA ASP A 84 -57.46 31.66 39.05
C ASP A 84 -55.93 31.42 39.06
N THR A 85 -55.54 30.16 39.18
CA THR A 85 -54.12 29.79 39.35
C THR A 85 -53.37 29.63 38.04
N TYR A 86 -54.06 29.52 36.90
CA TYR A 86 -53.42 29.33 35.59
C TYR A 86 -53.37 30.61 34.75
N GLY A 87 -54.10 31.63 35.18
CA GLY A 87 -53.98 33.00 34.67
C GLY A 87 -54.77 33.25 33.40
N ASP A 88 -55.80 32.46 33.14
CA ASP A 88 -56.77 32.67 32.07
C ASP A 88 -58.15 33.09 32.60
N GLY A 89 -58.25 33.29 33.92
CA GLY A 89 -59.46 33.77 34.58
C GLY A 89 -60.54 32.70 34.61
N LEU A 90 -61.64 32.93 33.90
CA LEU A 90 -62.73 31.97 33.67
C LEU A 90 -62.95 31.76 32.16
N ASN A 91 -61.95 32.06 31.32
CA ASN A 91 -62.02 32.07 29.86
C ASN A 91 -61.78 30.70 29.21
N GLY A 92 -62.52 29.69 29.66
CA GLY A 92 -62.27 28.34 29.21
C GLY A 92 -62.42 28.13 27.69
N THR A 93 -63.26 28.89 26.98
CA THR A 93 -63.51 28.66 25.54
C THR A 93 -62.28 28.92 24.69
N ALA A 94 -61.43 29.87 25.07
CA ALA A 94 -60.15 30.12 24.41
C ALA A 94 -59.23 28.89 24.46
N TYR A 95 -59.41 28.01 25.46
CA TYR A 95 -58.57 26.85 25.70
C TYR A 95 -59.28 25.51 25.44
N GLY A 96 -60.37 25.54 24.65
CA GLY A 96 -61.05 24.34 24.17
C GLY A 96 -62.19 23.84 25.06
N CYS A 97 -62.61 24.62 26.06
CA CYS A 97 -63.87 24.40 26.77
C CYS A 97 -65.08 24.82 25.90
N ALA A 98 -66.25 24.25 26.19
CA ALA A 98 -67.47 24.62 25.48
C ALA A 98 -68.15 25.90 26.02
N VAL A 99 -67.78 26.38 27.21
CA VAL A 99 -68.42 27.52 27.90
C VAL A 99 -67.41 28.28 28.77
N ASP A 100 -67.51 29.60 28.82
CA ASP A 100 -66.79 30.41 29.82
C ASP A 100 -67.56 30.44 31.14
N GLY A 101 -66.82 30.63 32.24
CA GLY A 101 -67.41 30.78 33.58
C GLY A 101 -67.98 32.18 33.80
N ASN A 102 -68.73 32.36 34.88
CA ASN A 102 -69.22 33.66 35.31
C ASN A 102 -69.42 33.75 36.83
N TYR A 103 -69.48 34.97 37.36
CA TYR A 103 -69.87 35.20 38.75
C TYR A 103 -70.69 36.47 38.91
N SER A 104 -71.49 36.51 39.98
CA SER A 104 -72.14 37.72 40.45
C SER A 104 -72.30 37.71 41.97
N LEU A 105 -72.16 38.89 42.58
CA LEU A 105 -72.48 39.14 43.98
C LEU A 105 -73.63 40.16 44.05
N GLN A 106 -74.72 39.78 44.72
CA GLN A 106 -75.94 40.59 44.78
C GLN A 106 -76.44 40.72 46.22
N ASP A 107 -77.13 41.81 46.54
CA ASP A 107 -77.82 41.95 47.84
C ASP A 107 -79.19 41.24 47.87
N GLU A 108 -79.83 41.20 49.04
CA GLU A 108 -81.16 40.60 49.24
C GLU A 108 -82.28 41.20 48.35
N ASN A 109 -82.06 42.39 47.78
CA ASN A 109 -83.00 43.07 46.88
C ASN A 109 -82.68 42.82 45.39
N GLY A 110 -81.62 42.07 45.08
CA GLY A 110 -81.17 41.75 43.72
C GLY A 110 -80.32 42.84 43.06
N LEU A 111 -79.76 43.77 43.84
CA LEU A 111 -78.80 44.75 43.31
C LEU A 111 -77.45 44.06 43.06
N ILE A 112 -76.94 44.15 41.82
CA ILE A 112 -75.61 43.63 41.47
C ILE A 112 -74.54 44.57 41.99
N ILE A 113 -73.70 44.05 42.88
CA ILE A 113 -72.60 44.77 43.53
C ILE A 113 -71.28 44.47 42.84
N ALA A 114 -71.09 43.24 42.36
CA ALA A 114 -69.97 42.85 41.52
C ALA A 114 -70.42 41.78 40.53
N GLN A 115 -69.90 41.83 39.31
CA GLN A 115 -70.09 40.78 38.31
C GLN A 115 -68.88 40.71 37.39
N LEU A 116 -68.71 39.56 36.75
CA LEU A 116 -67.72 39.38 35.70
C LEU A 116 -68.00 40.33 34.53
N VAL A 117 -66.95 41.00 34.04
CA VAL A 117 -67.00 41.88 32.86
C VAL A 117 -66.33 41.21 31.66
N GLU A 118 -65.15 40.65 31.87
CA GLU A 118 -64.37 39.90 30.89
C GLU A 118 -63.94 38.58 31.51
N ALA A 119 -64.13 37.48 30.79
CA ALA A 119 -63.84 36.14 31.29
C ALA A 119 -62.33 35.95 31.53
N ASP A 120 -61.49 36.58 30.72
CA ASP A 120 -60.05 36.61 30.90
C ASP A 120 -59.68 37.80 31.79
N PHE A 121 -59.44 37.53 33.07
CA PHE A 121 -58.96 38.53 34.03
C PHE A 121 -57.58 38.17 34.58
N ASP A 122 -56.85 37.36 33.81
CA ASP A 122 -55.63 36.71 34.25
C ASP A 122 -55.85 35.94 35.57
N ASN A 123 -54.95 36.13 36.54
CA ASN A 123 -54.90 35.33 37.76
C ASN A 123 -55.85 35.81 38.89
N LEU A 124 -56.30 37.07 38.88
CA LEU A 124 -57.02 37.62 40.01
C LEU A 124 -57.83 38.86 39.65
N VAL A 125 -59.12 38.81 39.94
CA VAL A 125 -60.00 39.99 39.91
C VAL A 125 -60.47 40.33 41.33
N ILE A 126 -60.39 41.62 41.66
CA ILE A 126 -60.79 42.17 42.96
C ILE A 126 -61.87 43.22 42.74
N HIS A 127 -63.01 43.03 43.40
CA HIS A 127 -64.08 44.01 43.48
C HIS A 127 -64.16 44.57 44.90
N VAL A 128 -63.93 45.87 45.04
CA VAL A 128 -64.06 46.57 46.32
C VAL A 128 -65.46 47.15 46.42
N PHE A 129 -66.17 46.84 47.50
CA PHE A 129 -67.52 47.37 47.75
C PHE A 129 -67.74 47.71 49.22
N CYS A 130 -68.66 48.63 49.50
CA CYS A 130 -69.06 48.97 50.87
C CYS A 130 -70.56 48.81 51.04
N LEU A 131 -71.01 48.50 52.25
CA LEU A 131 -72.41 48.39 52.61
C LEU A 131 -72.79 49.52 53.60
N PRO A 132 -73.87 50.28 53.33
CA PRO A 132 -74.74 50.20 52.15
C PRO A 132 -74.04 50.67 50.85
N TYR A 133 -74.33 50.01 49.72
CA TYR A 133 -73.63 50.20 48.44
C TYR A 133 -73.90 51.56 47.78
N VAL A 134 -72.84 52.21 47.27
CA VAL A 134 -72.88 53.47 46.50
C VAL A 134 -72.01 53.29 45.24
N ALA A 135 -72.60 53.46 44.05
CA ALA A 135 -71.89 53.28 42.77
C ALA A 135 -70.84 54.38 42.49
N PRO A 136 -69.66 54.06 41.91
CA PRO A 136 -68.57 55.02 41.67
C PRO A 136 -68.75 55.87 40.38
N PRO A 137 -68.18 57.10 40.29
CA PRO A 137 -68.10 57.88 39.03
C PRO A 137 -67.04 57.35 38.05
N GLY A 138 -67.26 57.47 36.73
CA GLY A 138 -66.32 57.06 35.66
C GLY A 138 -66.87 57.32 34.25
N CYS A 139 -66.07 57.18 33.18
CA CYS A 139 -66.56 57.42 31.80
C CYS A 139 -67.68 56.45 31.42
N ASN A 140 -68.84 56.97 31.03
CA ASN A 140 -70.01 56.17 30.68
C ASN A 140 -70.41 56.27 29.19
N ASP A 141 -69.51 56.74 28.33
CA ASP A 141 -69.70 56.78 26.88
C ASP A 141 -69.14 55.50 26.23
N ALA A 142 -70.02 54.67 25.67
CA ALA A 142 -69.64 53.38 25.07
C ALA A 142 -68.76 53.52 23.80
N ALA A 143 -68.60 54.72 23.24
CA ALA A 143 -67.76 54.96 22.08
C ALA A 143 -66.32 55.39 22.43
N SER A 144 -65.98 55.57 23.72
CA SER A 144 -64.64 55.96 24.14
C SER A 144 -63.76 54.74 24.41
N CYS A 145 -62.44 54.90 24.27
CA CYS A 145 -61.48 53.82 24.51
C CYS A 145 -61.41 53.40 26.00
N ASN A 146 -62.00 54.17 26.93
CA ASN A 146 -61.95 53.95 28.39
C ASN A 146 -63.33 53.89 29.07
N PHE A 147 -64.34 53.33 28.37
CA PHE A 147 -65.69 53.14 28.89
C PHE A 147 -65.76 52.22 30.13
N ASN A 148 -66.48 52.63 31.17
CA ASN A 148 -66.74 51.83 32.38
C ASN A 148 -68.27 51.61 32.58
N PRO A 149 -68.77 50.37 32.45
CA PRO A 149 -70.20 50.07 32.53
C PRO A 149 -70.79 50.13 33.95
N LEU A 150 -69.96 50.22 35.00
CA LEU A 150 -70.37 50.30 36.41
C LEU A 150 -70.42 51.75 36.93
N ALA A 151 -70.11 52.73 36.09
CA ALA A 151 -70.11 54.13 36.46
C ALA A 151 -71.54 54.67 36.71
N GLY A 152 -71.81 55.11 37.94
CA GLY A 152 -73.09 55.73 38.31
C GLY A 152 -73.30 57.13 37.72
N SER A 153 -72.22 57.77 37.25
CA SER A 153 -72.24 59.08 36.57
C SER A 153 -70.94 59.31 35.78
N ASN A 154 -71.04 59.98 34.62
CA ASN A 154 -69.88 60.40 33.83
C ASN A 154 -69.04 61.43 34.58
N ASP A 155 -67.73 61.19 34.71
CA ASP A 155 -66.77 62.10 35.35
C ASP A 155 -65.98 63.00 34.36
N GLY A 156 -66.25 62.86 33.05
CA GLY A 156 -65.63 63.64 31.99
C GLY A 156 -64.29 63.10 31.48
N THR A 157 -63.91 61.88 31.85
CA THR A 157 -62.61 61.29 31.50
C THR A 157 -62.56 60.55 30.15
N CYS A 158 -63.64 60.56 29.36
CA CYS A 158 -63.72 59.82 28.10
C CYS A 158 -62.68 60.25 27.05
N GLU A 159 -61.90 59.30 26.50
CA GLU A 159 -60.87 59.56 25.47
C GLU A 159 -61.01 58.64 24.24
N TYR A 160 -60.50 59.07 23.08
CA TYR A 160 -60.78 58.47 21.76
C TYR A 160 -59.53 58.28 20.86
N LEU A 161 -58.33 58.48 21.39
CA LEU A 161 -57.10 58.51 20.58
C LEU A 161 -56.19 57.31 20.83
N THR A 162 -56.21 56.70 22.01
CA THR A 162 -55.28 55.60 22.32
C THR A 162 -55.59 54.31 21.54
N CYS A 163 -56.84 54.15 21.08
CA CYS A 163 -57.28 53.01 20.27
C CYS A 163 -57.44 53.36 18.77
N ALA A 164 -56.77 54.42 18.28
CA ALA A 164 -56.82 54.84 16.88
C ALA A 164 -55.57 54.41 16.07
N GLY A 165 -55.76 53.70 14.96
CA GLY A 165 -54.69 53.15 14.10
C GLY A 165 -55.28 52.41 12.90
N CYS A 166 -54.46 51.94 11.94
CA CYS A 166 -54.99 51.16 10.83
C CYS A 166 -55.60 49.85 11.35
N THR A 167 -56.86 49.59 11.00
CA THR A 167 -57.62 48.40 11.45
C THR A 167 -57.59 47.25 10.43
N ASP A 168 -56.98 47.46 9.26
CA ASP A 168 -56.85 46.43 8.23
C ASP A 168 -55.58 45.61 8.46
N SER A 169 -55.75 44.34 8.84
CA SER A 169 -54.65 43.41 9.11
C SER A 169 -53.77 43.12 7.89
N ALA A 170 -54.19 43.50 6.68
CA ALA A 170 -53.40 43.33 5.47
C ALA A 170 -52.46 44.52 5.17
N ALA A 171 -52.47 45.58 5.97
CA ALA A 171 -51.68 46.78 5.76
C ALA A 171 -50.33 46.75 6.49
N CYS A 172 -49.30 47.35 5.90
CA CYS A 172 -47.95 47.47 6.48
C CYS A 172 -47.90 48.28 7.78
N ASN A 173 -48.88 49.16 8.02
CA ASN A 173 -48.98 49.96 9.24
C ASN A 173 -50.16 49.54 10.14
N TYR A 174 -50.61 48.28 10.03
CA TYR A 174 -51.66 47.70 10.87
C TYR A 174 -51.32 47.78 12.37
N ILE A 175 -52.32 48.11 13.19
CA ILE A 175 -52.21 48.12 14.65
C ILE A 175 -53.34 47.26 15.21
N GLU A 176 -53.00 46.09 15.76
CA GLU A 176 -53.96 45.09 16.24
C GLU A 176 -54.92 45.60 17.32
N THR A 177 -54.47 46.57 18.13
CA THR A 177 -55.26 47.18 19.21
C THR A 177 -56.11 48.36 18.77
N ALA A 178 -56.05 48.76 17.49
CA ALA A 178 -56.86 49.85 16.98
C ALA A 178 -58.31 49.41 16.77
N THR A 179 -59.25 50.15 17.36
CA THR A 179 -60.70 49.98 17.14
C THR A 179 -61.29 51.13 16.34
N ILE A 180 -60.50 52.18 16.10
CA ILE A 180 -60.86 53.36 15.31
C ILE A 180 -59.84 53.52 14.17
N ASP A 181 -60.30 53.39 12.92
CA ASP A 181 -59.42 53.49 11.74
C ASP A 181 -58.95 54.93 11.47
N ASN A 182 -57.64 55.10 11.20
CA ASN A 182 -57.04 56.40 10.82
C ASN A 182 -56.19 56.40 9.54
N GLY A 183 -56.14 55.29 8.78
CA GLY A 183 -55.50 55.20 7.47
C GLY A 183 -54.46 54.08 7.34
N CYS A 184 -54.57 53.28 6.27
CA CYS A 184 -53.76 52.08 6.01
C CYS A 184 -52.84 52.22 4.78
N GLU A 185 -51.58 51.75 4.87
CA GLU A 185 -50.55 51.74 3.81
C GLU A 185 -50.11 50.31 3.46
N TYR A 186 -49.81 50.02 2.19
CA TYR A 186 -49.58 48.66 1.68
C TYR A 186 -48.26 48.46 0.91
N PHE A 187 -47.38 49.48 0.83
CA PHE A 187 -46.23 49.44 -0.08
C PHE A 187 -44.87 49.33 0.62
N THR A 188 -44.78 49.66 1.92
CA THR A 188 -43.50 49.77 2.63
C THR A 188 -42.95 48.44 3.13
N CYS A 189 -43.77 47.39 3.13
CA CYS A 189 -43.44 46.03 3.56
C CYS A 189 -43.63 45.01 2.43
N ALA A 190 -43.70 45.49 1.18
CA ALA A 190 -43.91 44.65 0.00
C ALA A 190 -42.56 44.31 -0.66
N GLY A 191 -42.31 43.03 -0.92
CA GLY A 191 -41.06 42.50 -1.47
C GLY A 191 -41.13 40.98 -1.66
N CYS A 192 -40.07 40.35 -2.19
CA CYS A 192 -40.07 38.91 -2.42
C CYS A 192 -40.01 38.12 -1.10
N MET A 193 -41.03 37.32 -0.81
CA MET A 193 -41.12 36.55 0.43
C MET A 193 -40.60 35.10 0.33
N ASP A 194 -40.18 34.66 -0.87
CA ASP A 194 -39.67 33.30 -1.06
C ASP A 194 -38.18 33.20 -0.68
N VAL A 195 -37.87 32.46 0.38
CA VAL A 195 -36.51 32.24 0.90
C VAL A 195 -35.56 31.60 -0.13
N GLN A 196 -36.07 31.00 -1.20
CA GLN A 196 -35.30 30.38 -2.27
C GLN A 196 -35.03 31.32 -3.46
N ALA A 197 -35.58 32.54 -3.45
CA ALA A 197 -35.34 33.53 -4.50
C ALA A 197 -34.04 34.32 -4.27
N ASP A 198 -33.34 34.66 -5.34
CA ASP A 198 -32.09 35.43 -5.32
C ASP A 198 -32.28 36.86 -4.76
N ASN A 199 -33.51 37.36 -4.76
CA ASN A 199 -33.90 38.67 -4.21
C ASN A 199 -34.88 38.57 -3.03
N TYR A 200 -34.82 37.46 -2.27
CA TYR A 200 -35.56 37.31 -1.02
C TYR A 200 -35.36 38.53 -0.10
N ASP A 201 -36.46 39.08 0.39
CA ASP A 201 -36.52 40.17 1.34
C ASP A 201 -37.09 39.64 2.66
N ASP A 202 -36.23 39.50 3.66
CA ASP A 202 -36.56 38.94 4.97
C ASP A 202 -37.46 39.84 5.82
N VAL A 203 -37.67 41.10 5.41
CA VAL A 203 -38.59 42.04 6.05
C VAL A 203 -39.90 42.25 5.29
N ALA A 204 -40.07 41.60 4.13
CA ALA A 204 -41.32 41.66 3.39
C ALA A 204 -42.42 40.82 4.07
N THR A 205 -43.61 41.40 4.24
CA THR A 205 -44.80 40.72 4.75
C THR A 205 -45.92 40.64 3.71
N ILE A 206 -45.71 41.26 2.54
CA ILE A 206 -46.61 41.22 1.38
C ILE A 206 -45.76 40.86 0.16
N ASP A 207 -46.10 39.77 -0.53
CA ASP A 207 -45.45 39.40 -1.79
C ASP A 207 -45.90 40.34 -2.91
N ASP A 208 -44.95 41.04 -3.52
CA ASP A 208 -45.20 41.94 -4.65
C ASP A 208 -44.99 41.27 -6.02
N GLY A 209 -44.67 39.97 -6.03
CA GLY A 209 -44.40 39.18 -7.23
C GLY A 209 -43.05 39.48 -7.89
N SER A 210 -42.12 40.13 -7.16
CA SER A 210 -40.80 40.47 -7.68
C SER A 210 -39.76 39.35 -7.60
N CYS A 211 -40.12 38.17 -7.06
CA CYS A 211 -39.18 37.06 -6.88
C CYS A 211 -38.48 36.63 -8.18
N SER A 212 -37.16 36.49 -8.10
CA SER A 212 -36.24 36.11 -9.17
C SER A 212 -35.45 34.87 -8.73
N TYR A 213 -35.39 33.85 -9.57
CA TYR A 213 -34.68 32.59 -9.29
C TYR A 213 -33.58 32.34 -10.33
N SER A 214 -32.51 31.68 -9.90
CA SER A 214 -31.49 31.16 -10.80
C SER A 214 -32.07 30.07 -11.73
N PRO A 215 -31.70 30.04 -13.02
CA PRO A 215 -32.26 29.09 -13.97
C PRO A 215 -31.92 27.63 -13.61
N LEU A 216 -32.90 26.74 -13.73
CA LEU A 216 -32.72 25.29 -13.55
C LEU A 216 -31.79 24.72 -14.64
N VAL A 217 -30.64 24.16 -14.25
CA VAL A 217 -29.71 23.50 -15.17
C VAL A 217 -29.53 22.03 -14.77
N PRO A 218 -30.18 21.08 -15.46
CA PRO A 218 -30.00 19.65 -15.21
C PRO A 218 -28.64 19.17 -15.70
N VAL A 219 -27.92 18.44 -14.83
CA VAL A 219 -26.62 17.82 -15.12
C VAL A 219 -26.70 16.35 -14.78
N ILE A 220 -26.39 15.49 -15.76
CA ILE A 220 -26.34 14.03 -15.60
C ILE A 220 -24.87 13.62 -15.44
N SER A 221 -24.55 12.85 -14.42
CA SER A 221 -23.23 12.23 -14.21
C SER A 221 -23.36 10.71 -14.20
N VAL A 222 -22.57 10.02 -15.01
CA VAL A 222 -22.53 8.55 -15.18
C VAL A 222 -21.10 8.14 -15.54
N SER A 223 -20.66 6.95 -15.12
CA SER A 223 -19.30 6.45 -15.33
C SER A 223 -19.02 5.94 -16.75
N SER A 224 -20.05 5.42 -17.44
CA SER A 224 -19.96 4.92 -18.82
C SER A 224 -21.24 5.24 -19.59
N LEU A 225 -21.13 5.33 -20.92
CA LEU A 225 -22.28 5.44 -21.84
C LEU A 225 -22.52 4.14 -22.63
N ASP A 226 -21.71 3.10 -22.39
CA ASP A 226 -21.81 1.81 -23.07
C ASP A 226 -22.03 0.69 -22.03
N ILE A 227 -22.93 -0.24 -22.32
CA ILE A 227 -23.25 -1.38 -21.45
C ILE A 227 -23.69 -2.63 -22.23
N CYS A 228 -23.59 -3.82 -21.64
CA CYS A 228 -24.10 -5.05 -22.23
C CYS A 228 -25.43 -5.45 -21.55
N PRO A 229 -26.33 -6.19 -22.24
CA PRO A 229 -27.59 -6.68 -21.68
C PRO A 229 -27.45 -7.30 -20.28
N GLY A 230 -28.33 -6.90 -19.36
CA GLY A 230 -28.31 -7.32 -17.95
C GLY A 230 -27.36 -6.52 -17.04
N GLY A 231 -26.59 -5.58 -17.60
CA GLY A 231 -25.73 -4.69 -16.83
C GLY A 231 -26.51 -3.53 -16.19
N SER A 232 -25.98 -2.99 -15.09
CA SER A 232 -26.57 -1.86 -14.35
C SER A 232 -25.68 -0.61 -14.42
N LEU A 233 -26.21 0.55 -14.82
CA LEU A 233 -25.54 1.85 -14.69
C LEU A 233 -26.19 2.70 -13.60
N SER A 234 -25.36 3.42 -12.86
CA SER A 234 -25.79 4.40 -11.86
C SER A 234 -25.65 5.82 -12.40
N PHE A 235 -26.69 6.62 -12.23
CA PHE A 235 -26.78 8.00 -12.69
C PHE A 235 -26.96 8.93 -11.50
N SER A 236 -26.27 10.07 -11.53
CA SER A 236 -26.37 11.12 -10.51
C SER A 236 -26.78 12.46 -11.11
N ALA A 237 -27.69 13.16 -10.43
CA ALA A 237 -28.14 14.51 -10.70
C ALA A 237 -27.54 15.54 -9.74
N ASN A 238 -26.64 15.14 -8.82
CA ASN A 238 -26.13 15.98 -7.73
C ASN A 238 -25.40 17.25 -8.21
N ASN A 239 -24.93 17.27 -9.47
CA ASN A 239 -24.30 18.42 -10.10
C ASN A 239 -25.28 19.39 -10.77
N SER A 240 -26.59 19.13 -10.71
CA SER A 240 -27.63 20.02 -11.24
C SER A 240 -27.74 21.31 -10.40
N THR A 241 -28.04 22.44 -11.04
CA THR A 241 -28.10 23.76 -10.36
C THR A 241 -29.47 24.42 -10.46
N GLY A 242 -29.70 25.42 -9.61
CA GLY A 242 -30.99 26.09 -9.39
C GLY A 242 -31.74 25.55 -8.17
N ASN A 243 -32.91 26.11 -7.86
CA ASN A 243 -33.75 25.69 -6.72
C ASN A 243 -34.48 24.36 -7.00
N THR A 244 -33.73 23.28 -7.19
CA THR A 244 -34.29 21.98 -7.55
C THR A 244 -35.00 21.34 -6.35
N GLN A 245 -36.30 21.06 -6.48
CA GLN A 245 -37.11 20.40 -5.46
C GLN A 245 -37.40 18.93 -5.79
N SER A 246 -37.34 18.53 -7.06
CA SER A 246 -37.62 17.15 -7.48
C SER A 246 -36.79 16.74 -8.70
N TYR A 247 -36.55 15.43 -8.77
CA TYR A 247 -35.82 14.76 -9.86
C TYR A 247 -36.69 13.63 -10.42
N ALA A 248 -36.83 13.59 -11.73
CA ALA A 248 -37.49 12.50 -12.45
C ALA A 248 -36.58 12.01 -13.57
N TRP A 249 -36.39 10.70 -13.63
CA TRP A 249 -35.59 10.03 -14.65
C TRP A 249 -36.50 9.18 -15.52
N ASP A 250 -36.40 9.37 -16.83
CA ASP A 250 -37.11 8.59 -17.84
C ASP A 250 -36.10 8.00 -18.82
N VAL A 251 -36.06 6.68 -18.91
CA VAL A 251 -35.28 5.94 -19.90
C VAL A 251 -36.22 5.49 -21.00
N SER A 252 -35.86 5.79 -22.25
CA SER A 252 -36.65 5.41 -23.43
C SER A 252 -35.77 4.78 -24.50
N GLY A 253 -36.25 3.74 -25.16
CA GLY A 253 -35.49 2.97 -26.14
C GLY A 253 -36.14 1.60 -26.39
N PRO A 254 -35.34 0.51 -26.44
CA PRO A 254 -35.84 -0.86 -26.49
C PRO A 254 -36.80 -1.22 -25.34
N GLU A 255 -36.59 -0.65 -24.17
CA GLU A 255 -37.49 -0.70 -23.01
C GLU A 255 -37.67 0.69 -22.39
N THR A 256 -38.64 0.79 -21.48
CA THR A 256 -38.96 2.03 -20.77
C THR A 256 -38.81 1.82 -19.27
N LEU A 257 -37.92 2.58 -18.65
CA LEU A 257 -37.66 2.56 -17.21
C LEU A 257 -37.86 3.97 -16.66
N SER A 258 -38.23 4.10 -15.39
CA SER A 258 -38.27 5.40 -14.73
C SER A 258 -38.01 5.26 -13.24
N ASP A 259 -37.43 6.31 -12.67
CA ASP A 259 -37.19 6.40 -11.24
C ASP A 259 -37.14 7.88 -10.80
N THR A 260 -37.12 8.11 -9.49
CA THR A 260 -37.09 9.45 -8.89
C THR A 260 -36.05 9.50 -7.78
N GLY A 261 -35.32 10.61 -7.71
CA GLY A 261 -34.24 10.77 -6.75
C GLY A 261 -33.01 11.41 -7.40
N ALA A 262 -32.12 11.93 -6.56
CA ALA A 262 -30.89 12.55 -7.05
C ALA A 262 -29.90 11.51 -7.61
N ASP A 263 -29.92 10.28 -7.10
CA ASP A 263 -29.10 9.15 -7.55
C ASP A 263 -30.00 7.94 -7.83
N VAL A 264 -29.86 7.33 -9.01
CA VAL A 264 -30.69 6.19 -9.48
C VAL A 264 -29.81 5.16 -10.20
N SER A 265 -30.27 3.90 -10.28
CA SER A 265 -29.59 2.85 -11.05
C SER A 265 -30.59 2.11 -11.94
N PHE A 266 -30.22 1.88 -13.20
CA PHE A 266 -31.04 1.16 -14.17
C PHE A 266 -30.30 -0.06 -14.70
N VAL A 267 -31.01 -1.19 -14.79
CA VAL A 267 -30.56 -2.41 -15.49
C VAL A 267 -31.08 -2.36 -16.92
N PHE A 268 -30.21 -2.55 -17.91
CA PHE A 268 -30.55 -2.50 -19.33
C PHE A 268 -30.56 -3.93 -19.89
N ASP A 269 -31.73 -4.54 -20.05
CA ASP A 269 -31.86 -5.97 -20.40
C ASP A 269 -31.87 -6.23 -21.91
N LEU A 270 -32.11 -5.21 -22.73
CA LEU A 270 -32.25 -5.35 -24.18
C LEU A 270 -31.18 -4.57 -24.95
N ILE A 271 -30.70 -5.14 -26.04
CA ILE A 271 -29.78 -4.47 -26.97
C ILE A 271 -30.48 -3.28 -27.65
N GLY A 272 -29.79 -2.15 -27.70
CA GLY A 272 -30.16 -0.96 -28.46
C GLY A 272 -29.78 0.35 -27.75
N SER A 273 -30.12 1.46 -28.41
CA SER A 273 -29.83 2.81 -27.93
C SER A 273 -30.93 3.29 -26.99
N TYR A 274 -30.53 3.72 -25.79
CA TYR A 274 -31.39 4.27 -24.75
C TYR A 274 -31.15 5.75 -24.59
N THR A 275 -32.22 6.55 -24.62
CA THR A 275 -32.18 7.95 -24.21
C THR A 275 -32.58 8.03 -22.74
N VAL A 276 -31.62 8.35 -21.87
CA VAL A 276 -31.82 8.60 -20.45
C VAL A 276 -32.04 10.09 -20.26
N THR A 277 -33.23 10.49 -19.82
CA THR A 277 -33.63 11.88 -19.63
C THR A 277 -33.78 12.19 -18.15
N LEU A 278 -33.04 13.18 -17.66
CA LEU A 278 -33.25 13.79 -16.34
C LEU A 278 -34.13 15.02 -16.49
N THR A 279 -35.20 15.10 -15.72
CA THR A 279 -36.01 16.30 -15.54
C THR A 279 -35.88 16.78 -14.09
N ILE A 280 -35.44 18.02 -13.92
CA ILE A 280 -35.44 18.71 -12.62
C ILE A 280 -36.56 19.73 -12.57
N SER A 281 -37.18 19.93 -11.40
CA SER A 281 -38.23 20.93 -11.20
C SER A 281 -38.13 21.61 -9.85
N ASP A 282 -38.46 22.90 -9.83
CA ASP A 282 -38.67 23.71 -8.62
C ASP A 282 -40.15 23.76 -8.18
N GLY A 283 -41.01 22.89 -8.73
CA GLY A 283 -42.45 22.87 -8.48
C GLY A 283 -43.29 23.78 -9.39
N THR A 284 -42.67 24.72 -10.12
CA THR A 284 -43.36 25.63 -11.05
C THR A 284 -42.79 25.53 -12.47
N LEU A 285 -41.47 25.57 -12.59
CA LEU A 285 -40.71 25.38 -13.81
C LEU A 285 -40.04 24.01 -13.79
N SER A 286 -39.77 23.48 -14.97
CA SER A 286 -38.98 22.26 -15.16
C SER A 286 -38.03 22.45 -16.32
N ASN A 287 -36.88 21.80 -16.23
CA ASN A 287 -35.92 21.72 -17.32
C ASN A 287 -35.36 20.30 -17.41
N SER A 288 -34.93 19.89 -18.60
CA SER A 288 -34.45 18.52 -18.84
C SER A 288 -33.13 18.48 -19.58
N SER A 289 -32.36 17.43 -19.34
CA SER A 289 -31.16 17.05 -20.08
C SER A 289 -31.24 15.56 -20.41
N SER A 290 -30.55 15.12 -21.45
CA SER A 290 -30.55 13.72 -21.86
C SER A 290 -29.17 13.25 -22.29
N VAL A 291 -28.85 12.01 -21.96
CA VAL A 291 -27.68 11.28 -22.48
C VAL A 291 -28.13 10.03 -23.23
N ILE A 292 -27.29 9.55 -24.15
CA ILE A 292 -27.54 8.30 -24.87
C ILE A 292 -26.65 7.23 -24.25
N VAL A 293 -27.26 6.11 -23.87
CA VAL A 293 -26.58 4.89 -23.43
C VAL A 293 -26.77 3.84 -24.53
N GLU A 294 -25.69 3.28 -25.04
CA GLU A 294 -25.74 2.21 -26.02
C GLU A 294 -25.63 0.85 -25.31
N SER A 295 -26.65 0.00 -25.47
CA SER A 295 -26.56 -1.40 -25.08
C SER A 295 -26.23 -2.26 -26.28
N ALA A 296 -25.04 -2.88 -26.29
CA ALA A 296 -24.56 -3.71 -27.40
C ALA A 296 -24.48 -5.19 -27.01
N ASP A 297 -24.54 -6.07 -28.01
CA ASP A 297 -24.33 -7.51 -27.79
C ASP A 297 -22.90 -7.76 -27.29
N GLY A 298 -22.76 -8.42 -26.15
CA GLY A 298 -21.47 -8.62 -25.49
C GLY A 298 -21.61 -9.16 -24.07
N ASP A 299 -20.47 -9.28 -23.40
CA ASP A 299 -20.37 -9.82 -22.04
C ASP A 299 -19.98 -8.73 -21.04
N ASN A 300 -20.59 -8.76 -19.85
CA ASN A 300 -20.31 -7.79 -18.78
C ASN A 300 -19.09 -8.23 -17.97
N LEU A 301 -17.99 -7.50 -18.10
CA LEU A 301 -16.80 -7.66 -17.26
C LEU A 301 -16.90 -6.71 -16.06
N LEU A 302 -16.76 -7.26 -14.85
CA LEU A 302 -16.53 -6.51 -13.62
C LEU A 302 -15.08 -6.70 -13.18
N ILE A 303 -14.34 -5.60 -13.17
CA ILE A 303 -12.97 -5.51 -12.66
C ILE A 303 -13.06 -5.00 -11.23
N THR A 304 -12.51 -5.72 -10.27
CA THR A 304 -12.37 -5.26 -8.88
C THR A 304 -10.91 -5.29 -8.49
N VAL A 305 -10.39 -4.18 -7.98
CA VAL A 305 -9.04 -4.11 -7.42
C VAL A 305 -9.15 -3.65 -5.98
N VAL A 306 -8.59 -4.43 -5.07
CA VAL A 306 -8.35 -4.04 -3.68
C VAL A 306 -6.87 -3.77 -3.57
N SER A 307 -6.48 -2.49 -3.52
CA SER A 307 -5.07 -2.11 -3.40
C SER A 307 -4.52 -2.43 -2.02
N ASP A 308 -3.21 -2.61 -1.93
CA ASP A 308 -2.50 -2.59 -0.65
C ASP A 308 -2.11 -1.16 -0.26
N ASN A 309 -1.02 -1.01 0.50
CA ASN A 309 -0.52 0.28 0.98
C ASN A 309 0.19 1.10 -0.11
N TYR A 310 0.44 0.52 -1.29
CA TYR A 310 1.20 1.13 -2.38
C TYR A 310 0.41 1.18 -3.70
N PRO A 311 -0.83 1.73 -3.70
CA PRO A 311 -1.65 1.76 -4.91
C PRO A 311 -0.96 2.49 -6.07
N GLN A 312 -0.07 3.44 -5.81
CA GLN A 312 0.65 4.17 -6.86
C GLN A 312 1.54 3.29 -7.77
N GLU A 313 1.91 2.09 -7.30
CA GLU A 313 2.71 1.13 -8.07
C GLU A 313 1.86 0.26 -9.00
N ILE A 314 0.53 0.32 -8.83
CA ILE A 314 -0.42 -0.55 -9.50
C ILE A 314 -1.07 0.15 -10.69
N SER A 315 -1.18 -0.58 -11.80
CA SER A 315 -1.91 -0.15 -13.00
C SER A 315 -2.58 -1.33 -13.68
N TYR A 316 -3.56 -1.05 -14.54
CA TYR A 316 -4.07 -2.08 -15.45
C TYR A 316 -4.42 -1.49 -16.81
N VAL A 317 -4.40 -2.34 -17.82
CA VAL A 317 -4.94 -2.03 -19.15
C VAL A 317 -5.80 -3.19 -19.66
N LEU A 318 -6.96 -2.88 -20.21
CA LEU A 318 -7.84 -3.80 -20.91
C LEU A 318 -7.79 -3.49 -22.40
N LEU A 319 -7.42 -4.48 -23.20
CA LEU A 319 -7.19 -4.37 -24.64
C LEU A 319 -8.21 -5.18 -25.45
N ASP A 320 -8.57 -4.66 -26.63
CA ASP A 320 -9.29 -5.43 -27.65
C ASP A 320 -8.36 -6.37 -28.45
N ASP A 321 -8.95 -7.19 -29.32
CA ASP A 321 -8.26 -8.12 -30.23
C ASP A 321 -7.16 -7.49 -31.10
N ASN A 322 -7.19 -6.16 -31.30
CA ASN A 322 -6.21 -5.43 -32.11
C ASN A 322 -5.18 -4.68 -31.25
N GLY A 323 -5.21 -4.86 -29.93
CA GLY A 323 -4.34 -4.17 -28.98
C GLY A 323 -4.75 -2.73 -28.68
N ASN A 324 -5.99 -2.32 -29.00
CA ASN A 324 -6.48 -0.99 -28.60
C ASN A 324 -7.01 -1.00 -27.17
N THR A 325 -6.71 0.05 -26.41
CA THR A 325 -7.23 0.22 -25.05
C THR A 325 -8.75 0.43 -25.03
N ILE A 326 -9.44 -0.38 -24.23
CA ILE A 326 -10.87 -0.27 -23.92
C ILE A 326 -11.07 0.42 -22.57
N ASP A 327 -10.29 0.02 -21.56
CA ASP A 327 -10.29 0.61 -20.22
C ASP A 327 -8.85 0.55 -19.67
N GLU A 328 -8.48 1.52 -18.84
CA GLU A 328 -7.16 1.54 -18.20
C GLU A 328 -7.17 2.35 -16.92
N VAL A 329 -6.28 1.99 -16.01
CA VAL A 329 -5.82 2.88 -14.94
C VAL A 329 -4.31 2.97 -15.05
N LEU A 330 -3.82 4.19 -15.26
CA LEU A 330 -2.41 4.47 -15.42
C LEU A 330 -1.66 4.37 -14.08
N LEU A 331 -0.36 4.13 -14.17
CA LEU A 331 0.53 4.10 -13.01
C LEU A 331 0.43 5.41 -12.21
N GLY A 332 0.25 5.30 -10.89
CA GLY A 332 0.04 6.44 -9.99
C GLY A 332 -1.42 6.90 -9.83
N ASP A 333 -2.34 6.45 -10.69
CA ASP A 333 -3.75 6.86 -10.65
C ASP A 333 -4.66 5.84 -9.92
N MET A 334 -4.14 4.67 -9.54
CA MET A 334 -4.92 3.68 -8.79
C MET A 334 -5.34 4.24 -7.42
N PRO A 335 -6.64 4.23 -7.08
CA PRO A 335 -7.10 4.68 -5.77
C PRO A 335 -6.72 3.71 -4.65
N ALA A 336 -6.44 4.24 -3.45
CA ALA A 336 -6.30 3.43 -2.25
C ALA A 336 -7.64 2.76 -1.86
N GLY A 337 -7.60 1.47 -1.51
CA GLY A 337 -8.76 0.69 -1.08
C GLY A 337 -9.39 -0.10 -2.23
N THR A 338 -10.72 -0.19 -2.26
CA THR A 338 -11.44 -0.97 -3.29
C THR A 338 -11.90 -0.07 -4.44
N SER A 339 -11.45 -0.40 -5.65
CA SER A 339 -11.91 0.18 -6.91
C SER A 339 -12.67 -0.87 -7.73
N THR A 340 -13.71 -0.44 -8.44
CA THR A 340 -14.50 -1.31 -9.33
C THR A 340 -14.77 -0.62 -10.65
N SER A 341 -14.49 -1.29 -11.77
CA SER A 341 -14.84 -0.85 -13.12
C SER A 341 -15.74 -1.90 -13.79
N SER A 342 -16.73 -1.46 -14.56
CA SER A 342 -17.65 -2.32 -15.31
C SER A 342 -17.53 -1.99 -16.79
N VAL A 343 -17.18 -2.99 -17.60
CA VAL A 343 -16.90 -2.83 -19.03
C VAL A 343 -17.76 -3.82 -19.83
N CYS A 344 -18.32 -3.36 -20.93
CA CYS A 344 -19.04 -4.20 -21.88
C CYS A 344 -18.05 -4.70 -22.95
N LEU A 345 -17.73 -5.99 -22.92
CA LEU A 345 -16.85 -6.62 -23.90
C LEU A 345 -17.67 -7.04 -25.12
N THR A 346 -17.40 -6.43 -26.27
CA THR A 346 -18.01 -6.86 -27.53
C THR A 346 -17.50 -8.25 -27.96
N SER A 347 -18.04 -8.84 -29.01
CA SER A 347 -17.53 -10.13 -29.52
C SER A 347 -16.07 -10.03 -29.97
N GLY A 348 -15.20 -10.86 -29.42
CA GLY A 348 -13.76 -10.89 -29.72
C GLY A 348 -12.97 -11.40 -28.51
N CYS A 349 -11.70 -11.74 -28.73
CA CYS A 349 -10.77 -11.98 -27.64
C CYS A 349 -10.26 -10.62 -27.11
N HIS A 350 -9.97 -10.59 -25.82
CA HIS A 350 -9.57 -9.40 -25.09
C HIS A 350 -8.49 -9.79 -24.10
N SER A 351 -7.63 -8.84 -23.74
CA SER A 351 -6.55 -9.07 -22.78
C SER A 351 -6.65 -8.05 -21.67
N PHE A 352 -6.79 -8.53 -20.44
CA PHE A 352 -6.63 -7.71 -19.25
C PHE A 352 -5.21 -7.90 -18.71
N ILE A 353 -4.45 -6.82 -18.58
CA ILE A 353 -3.09 -6.84 -18.08
C ILE A 353 -3.08 -6.05 -16.77
N MET A 354 -2.79 -6.73 -15.67
CA MET A 354 -2.48 -6.14 -14.38
C MET A 354 -0.98 -5.91 -14.30
N SER A 355 -0.55 -4.76 -13.77
CA SER A 355 0.87 -4.44 -13.63
C SER A 355 1.18 -3.89 -12.25
N ASP A 356 2.36 -4.22 -11.76
CA ASP A 356 2.98 -3.68 -10.56
C ASP A 356 4.42 -3.25 -10.88
N SER A 357 4.73 -1.98 -10.64
CA SER A 357 6.06 -1.43 -10.96
C SER A 357 7.19 -1.93 -10.05
N TYR A 358 6.88 -2.46 -8.86
CA TYR A 358 7.88 -2.98 -7.91
C TYR A 358 8.11 -4.49 -8.01
N GLY A 359 7.20 -5.20 -8.68
CA GLY A 359 7.34 -6.62 -8.98
C GLY A 359 7.07 -7.56 -7.81
N ASP A 360 6.49 -7.05 -6.73
CA ASP A 360 6.12 -7.82 -5.54
C ASP A 360 4.62 -8.18 -5.49
N GLY A 361 3.84 -7.69 -6.45
CA GLY A 361 2.45 -8.01 -6.67
C GLY A 361 1.50 -7.22 -5.78
N LEU A 362 0.49 -7.89 -5.19
CA LEU A 362 -0.44 -7.30 -4.23
C LEU A 362 -0.31 -7.97 -2.87
N LEU A 363 0.10 -7.20 -1.86
CA LEU A 363 0.44 -7.73 -0.55
C LEU A 363 -0.68 -7.57 0.50
N SER A 364 -0.48 -8.17 1.67
CA SER A 364 -1.33 -7.93 2.86
C SER A 364 -2.82 -8.26 2.68
N GLY A 365 -3.17 -9.18 1.78
CA GLY A 365 -4.55 -9.55 1.48
C GLY A 365 -5.26 -8.63 0.49
N ALA A 366 -4.52 -7.72 -0.16
CA ALA A 366 -4.91 -7.09 -1.40
C ALA A 366 -5.01 -8.13 -2.53
N TYR A 367 -5.83 -7.84 -3.54
CA TYR A 367 -6.06 -8.71 -4.68
C TYR A 367 -6.77 -7.92 -5.78
N TYR A 368 -6.69 -8.43 -7.01
CA TYR A 368 -7.65 -8.08 -8.03
C TYR A 368 -8.49 -9.30 -8.42
N SER A 369 -9.69 -9.06 -8.90
CA SER A 369 -10.57 -10.11 -9.39
C SER A 369 -11.33 -9.65 -10.63
N LEU A 370 -11.45 -10.54 -11.61
CA LEU A 370 -12.24 -10.34 -12.81
C LEU A 370 -13.45 -11.26 -12.78
N THR A 371 -14.63 -10.70 -13.01
CA THR A 371 -15.89 -11.46 -13.08
C THR A 371 -16.57 -11.18 -14.41
N LEU A 372 -16.77 -12.21 -15.23
CA LEU A 372 -17.43 -12.10 -16.53
C LEU A 372 -18.84 -12.69 -16.45
N ASN A 373 -19.86 -11.88 -16.75
CA ASN A 373 -21.28 -12.22 -16.61
C ASN A 373 -21.66 -12.81 -15.23
N GLY A 374 -21.00 -12.33 -14.17
CA GLY A 374 -21.21 -12.81 -12.80
C GLY A 374 -20.45 -14.10 -12.44
N VAL A 375 -19.62 -14.64 -13.33
CA VAL A 375 -18.73 -15.77 -13.08
C VAL A 375 -17.31 -15.26 -12.83
N GLU A 376 -16.73 -15.57 -11.68
CA GLU A 376 -15.33 -15.23 -11.37
C GLU A 376 -14.38 -16.00 -12.30
N LEU A 377 -13.52 -15.27 -13.01
CA LEU A 377 -12.50 -15.83 -13.89
C LEU A 377 -11.15 -15.94 -13.18
N ILE A 378 -10.76 -14.90 -12.45
CA ILE A 378 -9.52 -14.85 -11.69
C ILE A 378 -9.72 -14.07 -10.40
N ASN A 379 -8.97 -14.47 -9.37
CA ASN A 379 -8.77 -13.76 -8.12
C ASN A 379 -7.29 -13.95 -7.74
N SER A 380 -6.48 -12.91 -7.95
CA SER A 380 -5.02 -13.01 -7.92
C SER A 380 -4.41 -11.87 -7.12
N SER A 381 -3.28 -12.19 -6.48
CA SER A 381 -2.47 -11.25 -5.70
C SER A 381 -0.97 -11.51 -5.84
N ALA A 382 -0.56 -12.69 -6.31
CA ALA A 382 0.83 -13.11 -6.41
C ALA A 382 1.25 -13.14 -7.87
N TYR A 383 1.65 -11.99 -8.39
CA TYR A 383 2.26 -11.82 -9.70
C TYR A 383 3.50 -10.93 -9.52
N GLY A 384 4.48 -11.05 -10.42
CA GLY A 384 5.67 -10.20 -10.40
C GLY A 384 5.34 -8.80 -10.90
N THR A 385 5.98 -8.37 -12.00
CA THR A 385 5.73 -7.04 -12.58
C THR A 385 4.38 -6.93 -13.32
N GLY A 386 3.72 -8.06 -13.59
CA GLY A 386 2.37 -8.07 -14.13
C GLY A 386 1.80 -9.47 -14.39
N GLU A 387 0.51 -9.52 -14.69
CA GLU A 387 -0.24 -10.73 -15.04
C GLU A 387 -1.24 -10.42 -16.15
N THR A 388 -1.29 -11.26 -17.19
CA THR A 388 -2.26 -11.13 -18.29
C THR A 388 -3.35 -12.18 -18.17
N THR A 389 -4.61 -11.76 -18.18
CA THR A 389 -5.79 -12.62 -18.21
C THR A 389 -6.54 -12.43 -19.53
N PRO A 390 -6.66 -13.48 -20.38
CA PRO A 390 -7.50 -13.41 -21.57
C PRO A 390 -8.99 -13.45 -21.19
N LEU A 391 -9.81 -12.76 -21.97
CA LEU A 391 -11.26 -12.68 -21.76
C LEU A 391 -11.97 -12.93 -23.10
N ASN A 392 -12.95 -13.82 -23.12
CA ASN A 392 -13.69 -14.23 -24.33
C ASN A 392 -12.81 -14.83 -25.46
N CYS A 393 -11.65 -15.38 -25.09
CA CYS A 393 -10.73 -15.95 -26.05
C CYS A 393 -11.06 -17.41 -26.37
N PRO A 394 -10.68 -17.91 -27.57
CA PRO A 394 -10.83 -19.32 -27.87
C PRO A 394 -10.00 -20.20 -26.92
N LEU A 395 -10.41 -21.46 -26.74
CA LEU A 395 -9.68 -22.42 -25.89
C LEU A 395 -8.25 -22.61 -26.39
N GLY A 396 -7.29 -22.56 -25.48
CA GLY A 396 -5.86 -22.65 -25.79
C GLY A 396 -5.17 -21.30 -25.99
N THR A 397 -5.84 -20.16 -25.80
CA THR A 397 -5.16 -18.85 -25.79
C THR A 397 -4.30 -18.64 -24.54
N SER A 398 -4.61 -19.32 -23.44
CA SER A 398 -3.81 -19.32 -22.21
C SER A 398 -3.78 -20.70 -21.56
N CYS A 399 -2.84 -20.89 -20.63
CA CYS A 399 -2.79 -22.08 -19.79
C CYS A 399 -4.05 -22.27 -18.92
N PHE A 400 -4.77 -21.20 -18.57
CA PHE A 400 -6.00 -21.25 -17.77
C PHE A 400 -7.19 -21.87 -18.51
N ASP A 401 -7.24 -21.68 -19.83
CA ASP A 401 -8.26 -22.25 -20.73
C ASP A 401 -7.64 -23.23 -21.73
N ALA A 402 -6.62 -23.97 -21.29
CA ALA A 402 -5.85 -24.87 -22.14
C ALA A 402 -6.71 -25.99 -22.77
N ILE A 403 -6.37 -26.36 -24.01
CA ILE A 403 -7.02 -27.49 -24.69
C ILE A 403 -6.52 -28.81 -24.08
N VAL A 404 -7.41 -29.73 -23.74
CA VAL A 404 -6.98 -31.07 -23.28
C VAL A 404 -6.28 -31.82 -24.42
N ALA A 405 -4.96 -32.01 -24.30
CA ALA A 405 -4.19 -32.82 -25.22
C ALA A 405 -4.42 -34.31 -24.99
N VAL A 406 -4.29 -35.09 -26.05
CA VAL A 406 -4.36 -36.55 -26.02
C VAL A 406 -3.03 -37.16 -26.44
N GLU A 407 -2.77 -38.39 -26.00
CA GLU A 407 -1.68 -39.18 -26.59
C GLU A 407 -2.03 -39.50 -28.06
N GLY A 408 -1.15 -39.10 -28.97
CA GLY A 408 -1.34 -39.07 -30.41
C GLY A 408 -1.18 -37.65 -30.97
N THR A 409 -1.78 -37.42 -32.14
CA THR A 409 -1.74 -36.13 -32.84
C THR A 409 -2.73 -35.15 -32.23
N ASN A 410 -2.23 -33.94 -31.97
CA ASN A 410 -2.96 -32.76 -31.53
C ASN A 410 -2.66 -31.62 -32.52
N THR A 411 -3.52 -30.61 -32.56
CA THR A 411 -3.43 -29.51 -33.54
C THR A 411 -3.54 -28.17 -32.81
N ALA A 412 -2.48 -27.37 -32.86
CA ALA A 412 -2.48 -25.98 -32.46
C ALA A 412 -3.10 -25.14 -33.59
N ILE A 413 -4.23 -24.49 -33.30
CA ILE A 413 -5.08 -23.82 -34.30
C ILE A 413 -4.72 -22.34 -34.53
N TYR A 414 -3.83 -21.81 -33.70
CA TYR A 414 -3.23 -20.49 -33.83
C TYR A 414 -1.87 -20.49 -33.11
N ASP A 415 -1.07 -19.44 -33.33
CA ASP A 415 0.23 -19.32 -32.67
C ASP A 415 0.07 -19.36 -31.14
N ASN A 416 1.06 -19.92 -30.48
CA ASN A 416 1.14 -20.00 -29.02
C ASN A 416 -0.07 -20.70 -28.35
N THR A 417 -0.59 -21.75 -28.99
CA THR A 417 -1.72 -22.53 -28.43
C THR A 417 -1.27 -23.35 -27.22
N TRP A 418 -2.05 -23.24 -26.14
CA TRP A 418 -1.87 -23.96 -24.89
C TRP A 418 -2.70 -25.24 -24.80
N PHE A 419 -2.07 -26.26 -24.26
CA PHE A 419 -2.65 -27.56 -23.99
C PHE A 419 -2.40 -27.98 -22.54
N ILE A 420 -3.30 -28.78 -21.99
CA ILE A 420 -3.10 -29.48 -20.71
C ILE A 420 -3.05 -30.98 -20.99
N PHE A 421 -2.01 -31.64 -20.48
CA PHE A 421 -1.78 -33.07 -20.65
C PHE A 421 -1.54 -33.75 -19.30
N SER A 422 -2.37 -34.75 -18.99
CA SER A 422 -2.24 -35.57 -17.78
C SER A 422 -1.81 -36.99 -18.17
N PRO A 423 -0.54 -37.39 -18.01
CA PRO A 423 -0.09 -38.72 -18.37
C PRO A 423 -0.78 -39.82 -17.55
N ALA A 424 -1.12 -40.93 -18.20
CA ALA A 424 -1.76 -42.08 -17.55
C ALA A 424 -0.76 -42.98 -16.80
N VAL A 425 0.53 -42.91 -17.16
CA VAL A 425 1.61 -43.74 -16.59
C VAL A 425 2.86 -42.88 -16.42
N THR A 426 3.60 -43.10 -15.34
CA THR A 426 4.88 -42.41 -15.13
C THR A 426 5.90 -42.96 -16.12
N GLY A 427 6.62 -42.07 -16.79
CA GLY A 427 7.75 -42.44 -17.65
C GLY A 427 8.06 -41.38 -18.68
N GLN A 428 8.88 -41.77 -19.64
CA GLN A 428 9.36 -40.90 -20.70
C GLN A 428 8.26 -40.72 -21.76
N TYR A 429 7.95 -39.46 -22.08
CA TYR A 429 7.10 -39.08 -23.19
C TYR A 429 7.93 -38.40 -24.28
N ASN A 430 7.37 -38.32 -25.48
CA ASN A 430 7.89 -37.54 -26.59
C ASN A 430 6.82 -36.57 -27.05
N VAL A 431 7.14 -35.28 -27.01
CA VAL A 431 6.31 -34.19 -27.53
C VAL A 431 7.08 -33.57 -28.69
N THR A 432 6.53 -33.65 -29.89
CA THR A 432 7.28 -33.32 -31.11
C THR A 432 6.42 -32.68 -32.18
N THR A 433 6.97 -31.67 -32.84
CA THR A 433 6.47 -31.12 -34.12
C THR A 433 7.29 -31.65 -35.31
N CYS A 434 8.32 -32.48 -35.06
CA CYS A 434 9.16 -33.04 -36.11
C CYS A 434 8.35 -33.90 -37.08
N GLY A 435 8.40 -33.53 -38.37
CA GLY A 435 7.71 -34.23 -39.45
C GLY A 435 6.18 -34.07 -39.45
N THR A 436 5.61 -33.33 -38.50
CA THR A 436 4.18 -32.97 -38.47
C THR A 436 3.96 -31.51 -38.86
N ALA A 437 4.86 -30.60 -38.46
CA ALA A 437 4.89 -29.22 -38.93
C ALA A 437 5.68 -29.08 -40.26
N THR A 438 5.78 -27.86 -40.80
CA THR A 438 6.68 -27.53 -41.95
C THR A 438 7.44 -26.21 -41.81
N CYS A 439 7.35 -25.58 -40.64
CA CYS A 439 7.82 -24.22 -40.30
C CYS A 439 8.67 -24.28 -39.03
N ASN A 440 9.23 -23.14 -38.62
CA ASN A 440 9.88 -23.02 -37.33
C ASN A 440 8.86 -23.13 -36.18
N THR A 441 9.12 -24.00 -35.21
CA THR A 441 8.18 -24.23 -34.10
C THR A 441 8.92 -24.32 -32.78
N THR A 442 8.28 -23.91 -31.70
CA THR A 442 8.82 -23.96 -30.35
C THR A 442 7.87 -24.73 -29.43
N ILE A 443 8.42 -25.51 -28.49
CA ILE A 443 7.66 -26.26 -27.50
C ILE A 443 8.12 -25.85 -26.10
N TRP A 444 7.17 -25.43 -25.27
CA TRP A 444 7.38 -25.20 -23.83
C TRP A 444 6.51 -26.15 -23.02
N VAL A 445 7.04 -26.65 -21.92
CA VAL A 445 6.27 -27.43 -20.93
C VAL A 445 6.45 -26.83 -19.55
N TYR A 446 5.34 -26.69 -18.85
CA TYR A 446 5.24 -26.17 -17.49
C TYR A 446 4.45 -27.15 -16.61
N ASP A 447 4.69 -27.12 -15.31
CA ASP A 447 3.94 -27.86 -14.28
C ASP A 447 3.04 -26.96 -13.41
N TYR A 448 3.01 -25.66 -13.70
CA TYR A 448 2.08 -24.68 -13.14
C TYR A 448 1.59 -23.71 -14.22
N CYS A 449 0.61 -22.88 -13.89
CA CYS A 449 0.02 -21.89 -14.80
C CYS A 449 -0.08 -20.50 -14.18
N GLN A 450 -0.39 -20.41 -12.88
CA GLN A 450 -0.45 -19.12 -12.17
C GLN A 450 0.94 -18.50 -12.04
N GLY A 451 1.08 -17.22 -12.42
CA GLY A 451 2.35 -16.49 -12.30
C GLY A 451 3.42 -16.86 -13.35
N LEU A 452 3.04 -17.54 -14.44
CA LEU A 452 3.98 -17.75 -15.55
C LEU A 452 4.31 -16.42 -16.26
N PRO A 453 5.59 -16.15 -16.57
CA PRO A 453 5.97 -15.08 -17.49
C PRO A 453 5.48 -15.45 -18.90
N TRP A 454 4.80 -14.50 -19.57
CA TRP A 454 4.18 -14.72 -20.89
C TRP A 454 5.10 -14.36 -22.06
N ASP A 455 6.40 -14.57 -21.92
CA ASP A 455 7.36 -14.35 -23.00
C ASP A 455 7.68 -15.65 -23.77
N ASP A 456 8.54 -15.53 -24.79
CA ASP A 456 8.96 -16.64 -25.65
C ASP A 456 10.32 -17.21 -25.25
N THR A 457 10.80 -16.87 -24.04
CA THR A 457 12.04 -17.44 -23.50
C THR A 457 11.76 -18.82 -22.91
N ASN A 458 12.81 -19.52 -22.49
CA ASN A 458 12.69 -20.77 -21.76
C ASN A 458 12.59 -20.55 -20.23
N GLU A 459 12.47 -19.30 -19.79
CA GLU A 459 12.30 -18.96 -18.39
C GLU A 459 11.04 -19.64 -17.83
N ALA A 460 11.09 -20.10 -16.58
CA ALA A 460 10.02 -20.86 -15.92
C ALA A 460 9.62 -22.23 -16.55
N THR A 461 10.19 -22.63 -17.69
CA THR A 461 9.87 -23.95 -18.29
C THR A 461 10.51 -25.10 -17.53
N ILE A 462 9.84 -26.25 -17.49
CA ILE A 462 10.45 -27.51 -17.03
C ILE A 462 11.10 -28.30 -18.18
N TYR A 463 10.60 -28.10 -19.41
CA TYR A 463 11.21 -28.57 -20.66
C TYR A 463 10.97 -27.55 -21.77
N TYR A 464 11.97 -27.33 -22.61
CA TYR A 464 11.92 -26.36 -23.70
C TYR A 464 12.73 -26.82 -24.90
N ASN A 465 12.25 -26.51 -26.11
CA ASN A 465 13.04 -26.62 -27.34
C ASN A 465 12.49 -25.68 -28.41
N ASP A 466 13.37 -25.02 -29.15
CA ASP A 466 13.06 -24.03 -30.21
C ASP A 466 13.68 -24.39 -31.57
N ASP A 467 14.51 -25.42 -31.64
CA ASP A 467 15.15 -25.85 -32.90
C ASP A 467 15.91 -27.16 -32.63
N ASP A 468 15.23 -28.30 -32.73
CA ASP A 468 15.90 -29.60 -32.57
C ASP A 468 16.79 -29.87 -33.78
N ILE A 469 18.10 -30.00 -33.56
CA ILE A 469 19.10 -30.24 -34.61
C ILE A 469 18.84 -31.48 -35.48
N SER A 470 18.06 -32.44 -34.99
CA SER A 470 17.66 -33.63 -35.75
C SER A 470 16.51 -33.36 -36.74
N CYS A 471 15.75 -32.28 -36.55
CA CYS A 471 14.59 -31.93 -37.38
C CYS A 471 14.40 -30.43 -37.66
N THR A 472 15.44 -29.60 -37.47
CA THR A 472 15.44 -28.15 -37.71
C THR A 472 14.70 -27.75 -39.01
N PRO A 473 13.77 -26.79 -38.95
CA PRO A 473 13.54 -25.84 -37.85
C PRO A 473 12.47 -26.29 -36.83
N GLN A 474 12.20 -27.59 -36.70
CA GLN A 474 11.13 -28.08 -35.83
C GLN A 474 11.66 -28.45 -34.45
N SER A 475 10.74 -28.58 -33.49
CA SER A 475 11.08 -28.82 -32.10
C SER A 475 10.66 -30.19 -31.61
N ASN A 476 11.46 -30.71 -30.69
CA ASN A 476 11.25 -32.00 -30.07
C ASN A 476 11.78 -31.98 -28.64
N ILE A 477 10.96 -32.49 -27.73
CA ILE A 477 11.35 -32.72 -26.34
C ILE A 477 10.98 -34.13 -25.90
N ASN A 478 11.75 -34.63 -24.94
CA ASN A 478 11.48 -35.88 -24.27
C ASN A 478 11.32 -35.60 -22.78
N PRO A 479 10.12 -35.20 -22.32
CA PRO A 479 9.90 -34.97 -20.91
C PRO A 479 9.67 -36.27 -20.14
N LEU A 480 10.22 -36.35 -18.94
CA LEU A 480 9.86 -37.35 -17.93
C LEU A 480 8.65 -36.85 -17.15
N LEU A 481 7.50 -37.52 -17.30
CA LEU A 481 6.24 -37.09 -16.73
C LEU A 481 5.69 -38.11 -15.73
N GLU A 482 5.04 -37.64 -14.67
CA GLU A 482 4.47 -38.47 -13.61
C GLU A 482 2.96 -38.67 -13.78
N ALA A 483 2.51 -39.92 -13.59
CA ALA A 483 1.10 -40.28 -13.74
C ALA A 483 0.18 -39.47 -12.82
N GLY A 484 -0.84 -38.85 -13.41
CA GLY A 484 -1.89 -38.15 -12.68
C GLY A 484 -1.55 -36.73 -12.23
N LEU A 485 -0.39 -36.18 -12.63
CA LEU A 485 -0.12 -34.75 -12.57
C LEU A 485 -0.55 -34.08 -13.88
N ASP A 486 -0.84 -32.79 -13.81
CA ASP A 486 -1.19 -31.98 -14.98
C ASP A 486 0.04 -31.20 -15.46
N TYR A 487 0.29 -31.23 -16.77
CA TYR A 487 1.37 -30.49 -17.42
C TYR A 487 0.79 -29.59 -18.51
N TYR A 488 1.26 -28.35 -18.58
CA TYR A 488 0.84 -27.37 -19.57
C TYR A 488 1.85 -27.35 -20.71
N ILE A 489 1.40 -27.64 -21.94
CA ILE A 489 2.22 -27.67 -23.15
C ILE A 489 1.81 -26.47 -24.01
N ARG A 490 2.75 -25.56 -24.29
CA ARG A 490 2.55 -24.47 -25.24
C ARG A 490 3.25 -24.83 -26.55
N ILE A 491 2.55 -24.67 -27.67
CA ILE A 491 3.08 -24.87 -29.02
C ILE A 491 3.05 -23.53 -29.72
N GLY A 492 4.23 -23.01 -30.06
CA GLY A 492 4.39 -21.72 -30.72
C GLY A 492 5.06 -21.82 -32.07
N ASP A 493 5.02 -20.70 -32.77
CA ASP A 493 5.55 -20.45 -34.08
C ASP A 493 6.46 -19.22 -34.01
N GLN A 494 7.76 -19.42 -34.26
CA GLN A 494 8.72 -18.34 -34.12
C GLN A 494 8.57 -17.33 -35.26
N SER A 495 8.25 -16.08 -34.91
CA SER A 495 8.09 -14.96 -35.86
C SER A 495 6.98 -15.13 -36.90
N ASP A 496 5.88 -15.80 -36.54
CA ASP A 496 4.75 -16.09 -37.46
C ASP A 496 5.19 -16.83 -38.75
N ASP A 497 6.16 -17.75 -38.67
CA ASP A 497 6.69 -18.52 -39.81
C ASP A 497 5.72 -19.63 -40.29
N CYS A 498 4.84 -20.13 -39.41
CA CYS A 498 3.81 -21.12 -39.68
C CYS A 498 2.56 -20.48 -40.30
N PRO A 499 2.26 -20.74 -41.58
CA PRO A 499 1.13 -20.10 -42.28
C PRO A 499 -0.27 -20.66 -41.90
N GLY A 500 -0.37 -21.45 -40.83
CA GLY A 500 -1.60 -22.11 -40.38
C GLY A 500 -1.34 -23.09 -39.23
N ASP A 501 -2.32 -23.97 -38.97
CA ASP A 501 -2.31 -24.91 -37.85
C ASP A 501 -1.02 -25.75 -37.75
N VAL A 502 -0.51 -25.90 -36.53
CA VAL A 502 0.68 -26.71 -36.22
C VAL A 502 0.24 -28.02 -35.57
N ASP A 503 0.41 -29.12 -36.30
CA ASP A 503 0.23 -30.46 -35.73
C ASP A 503 1.45 -30.83 -34.87
N PHE A 504 1.21 -31.37 -33.68
CA PHE A 504 2.23 -31.96 -32.82
C PHE A 504 1.76 -33.31 -32.29
N ASN A 505 2.70 -34.17 -31.92
CA ASN A 505 2.40 -35.50 -31.41
C ASN A 505 2.91 -35.67 -29.98
N VAL A 506 2.06 -36.19 -29.10
CA VAL A 506 2.43 -36.65 -27.76
C VAL A 506 2.42 -38.18 -27.76
N SER A 507 3.52 -38.84 -27.40
CA SER A 507 3.56 -40.31 -27.37
C SER A 507 4.34 -40.84 -26.17
N PHE A 508 3.84 -41.92 -25.57
CA PHE A 508 4.56 -42.61 -24.50
C PHE A 508 5.72 -43.42 -25.08
N VAL A 509 6.94 -43.11 -24.65
CA VAL A 509 8.16 -43.80 -25.07
C VAL A 509 8.36 -45.05 -24.21
N GLY A 510 8.20 -44.92 -22.89
CA GLY A 510 8.37 -46.03 -21.95
C GLY A 510 8.86 -45.59 -20.57
N ALA A 511 8.83 -46.50 -19.60
CA ALA A 511 9.48 -46.29 -18.31
C ALA A 511 11.01 -46.29 -18.48
N ILE A 512 11.72 -45.39 -17.78
CA ILE A 512 13.19 -45.40 -17.75
C ILE A 512 13.67 -46.70 -17.10
N SER A 513 14.57 -47.40 -17.80
CA SER A 513 15.05 -48.72 -17.41
C SER A 513 16.55 -48.69 -17.13
N GLY A 514 16.96 -49.19 -15.96
CA GLY A 514 18.35 -49.22 -15.56
C GLY A 514 18.59 -50.01 -14.28
N CYS A 515 19.81 -49.98 -13.76
CA CYS A 515 20.11 -50.59 -12.48
C CYS A 515 19.48 -49.76 -11.34
N LEU A 516 18.68 -50.40 -10.49
CA LEU A 516 17.99 -49.76 -9.36
C LEU A 516 18.78 -49.78 -8.04
N ASP A 517 19.97 -50.41 -8.01
CA ASP A 517 20.80 -50.49 -6.81
C ASP A 517 21.77 -49.32 -6.77
N ILE A 518 21.57 -48.41 -5.83
CA ILE A 518 22.42 -47.22 -5.62
C ILE A 518 23.91 -47.54 -5.40
N ASN A 519 24.24 -48.77 -4.97
CA ASN A 519 25.63 -49.18 -4.78
C ASN A 519 26.31 -49.67 -6.07
N ALA A 520 25.57 -49.76 -7.18
CA ALA A 520 26.13 -50.17 -8.46
C ALA A 520 26.80 -48.99 -9.17
N CYS A 521 27.90 -49.26 -9.86
CA CYS A 521 28.63 -48.24 -10.63
C CYS A 521 27.85 -47.72 -11.84
N ASN A 522 26.85 -48.48 -12.30
CA ASN A 522 25.93 -48.13 -13.39
C ASN A 522 24.49 -47.89 -12.90
N PHE A 523 24.34 -47.45 -11.64
CA PHE A 523 23.05 -47.04 -11.08
C PHE A 523 22.40 -45.95 -11.97
N GLU A 524 21.11 -46.07 -12.24
CA GLU A 524 20.36 -45.08 -13.04
C GLU A 524 19.36 -44.38 -12.10
N PRO A 525 19.63 -43.12 -11.70
CA PRO A 525 18.82 -42.42 -10.71
C PRO A 525 17.37 -42.22 -11.14
N LEU A 526 17.10 -42.14 -12.45
CA LEU A 526 15.75 -41.94 -12.98
C LEU A 526 15.02 -43.25 -13.33
N ALA A 527 15.64 -44.42 -13.12
CA ALA A 527 15.03 -45.70 -13.48
C ALA A 527 13.84 -46.05 -12.58
N THR A 528 12.69 -46.25 -13.21
CA THR A 528 11.46 -46.71 -12.54
C THR A 528 11.22 -48.21 -12.71
N VAL A 529 11.94 -48.85 -13.64
CA VAL A 529 11.91 -50.30 -13.85
C VAL A 529 13.32 -50.88 -13.95
N GLY A 530 13.52 -52.05 -13.32
CA GLY A 530 14.81 -52.74 -13.36
C GLY A 530 15.18 -53.17 -14.78
N GLY A 531 16.33 -52.70 -15.27
CA GLY A 531 16.90 -52.99 -16.58
C GLY A 531 18.35 -53.43 -16.50
N GLY A 532 18.74 -54.40 -17.31
CA GLY A 532 20.14 -54.84 -17.41
C GLY A 532 20.70 -55.52 -16.14
N THR A 533 22.03 -55.58 -16.05
CA THR A 533 22.75 -56.11 -14.88
C THR A 533 23.37 -54.95 -14.11
N CYS A 534 23.26 -54.97 -12.77
CA CYS A 534 23.96 -54.05 -11.89
C CYS A 534 25.41 -54.51 -11.72
N TYR A 535 26.37 -53.62 -12.01
CA TYR A 535 27.80 -53.87 -11.86
C TYR A 535 28.33 -53.15 -10.62
N TYR A 536 29.31 -53.74 -9.94
CA TYR A 536 29.84 -53.25 -8.66
C TYR A 536 31.37 -53.13 -8.70
N ASN A 537 31.96 -52.49 -7.69
CA ASN A 537 33.41 -52.26 -7.61
C ASN A 537 34.25 -53.51 -7.98
N GLU A 538 35.30 -53.29 -8.78
CA GLU A 538 36.18 -54.29 -9.40
C GLU A 538 35.60 -55.05 -10.62
N ASP A 539 34.35 -54.81 -11.01
CA ASP A 539 33.81 -55.32 -12.25
C ASP A 539 34.45 -54.61 -13.46
N PRO A 540 34.94 -55.34 -14.49
CA PRO A 540 35.50 -54.73 -15.69
C PRO A 540 34.55 -53.75 -16.42
N GLU A 541 33.23 -53.95 -16.28
CA GLU A 541 32.20 -53.09 -16.88
C GLU A 541 32.07 -51.75 -16.14
N CYS A 542 32.64 -51.60 -14.94
CA CYS A 542 32.74 -50.32 -14.23
C CYS A 542 33.93 -49.45 -14.70
N ASN A 543 34.77 -49.93 -15.62
CA ASN A 543 35.89 -49.14 -16.13
C ASN A 543 35.41 -48.08 -17.11
N ASN A 544 35.94 -46.86 -17.00
CA ASN A 544 35.58 -45.71 -17.85
C ASN A 544 34.07 -45.38 -17.84
N LEU A 545 33.40 -45.66 -16.72
CA LEU A 545 32.03 -45.24 -16.46
C LEU A 545 32.02 -43.92 -15.70
N GLY A 546 31.50 -42.87 -16.31
CA GLY A 546 31.38 -41.55 -15.69
C GLY A 546 30.91 -40.47 -16.68
N PRO A 547 30.43 -39.32 -16.17
CA PRO A 547 30.19 -38.14 -16.99
C PRO A 547 31.51 -37.54 -17.52
N ASP A 548 31.45 -36.74 -18.57
CA ASP A 548 32.58 -35.98 -19.12
C ASP A 548 32.01 -34.71 -19.75
N LEU A 549 32.05 -33.59 -19.02
CA LEU A 549 31.51 -32.31 -19.44
C LEU A 549 32.46 -31.63 -20.42
N TYR A 550 31.91 -30.96 -21.42
CA TYR A 550 32.66 -30.36 -22.49
C TYR A 550 32.05 -29.02 -22.91
N VAL A 551 32.82 -27.93 -22.75
CA VAL A 551 32.39 -26.60 -23.16
C VAL A 551 32.66 -26.41 -24.66
N LEU A 552 31.62 -26.12 -25.44
CA LEU A 552 31.71 -25.98 -26.90
C LEU A 552 32.34 -24.65 -27.33
N GLN A 553 33.66 -24.69 -27.54
CA GLN A 553 34.48 -23.56 -28.03
C GLN A 553 33.92 -22.80 -29.23
N SER A 554 33.35 -23.49 -30.23
CA SER A 554 32.82 -22.82 -31.42
C SER A 554 31.59 -21.97 -31.12
N VAL A 555 30.72 -22.44 -30.22
CA VAL A 555 29.44 -21.78 -29.89
C VAL A 555 29.72 -20.50 -29.11
N LEU A 556 30.55 -20.57 -28.07
CA LEU A 556 31.00 -19.41 -27.29
C LEU A 556 31.49 -18.30 -28.23
N GLN A 557 32.32 -18.67 -29.20
CA GLN A 557 32.91 -17.72 -30.12
C GLN A 557 31.91 -17.13 -31.13
N THR A 558 31.06 -17.93 -31.77
CA THR A 558 30.16 -17.44 -32.83
C THR A 558 28.99 -16.63 -32.29
N SER A 559 28.68 -16.77 -31.00
CA SER A 559 27.59 -16.08 -30.30
C SER A 559 28.04 -14.84 -29.54
N THR A 560 29.34 -14.52 -29.51
CA THR A 560 29.85 -13.35 -28.77
C THR A 560 29.56 -12.05 -29.51
N TYR A 561 28.88 -11.10 -28.87
CA TYR A 561 28.64 -9.75 -29.42
C TYR A 561 28.47 -8.69 -28.33
N LEU A 562 28.71 -7.42 -28.68
CA LEU A 562 28.50 -6.26 -27.81
C LEU A 562 27.05 -5.75 -27.91
N THR A 563 26.47 -5.40 -26.78
CA THR A 563 25.22 -4.63 -26.68
C THR A 563 25.26 -3.72 -25.45
N SER A 564 24.18 -2.96 -25.21
CA SER A 564 24.07 -2.09 -24.05
C SER A 564 22.74 -2.31 -23.33
N LEU A 565 22.76 -2.19 -22.00
CA LEU A 565 21.58 -2.06 -21.16
C LEU A 565 21.44 -0.58 -20.76
N THR A 566 20.22 -0.09 -20.62
CA THR A 566 19.95 1.31 -20.29
C THR A 566 19.18 1.44 -19.00
N ASP A 567 19.45 2.50 -18.25
CA ASP A 567 18.70 2.87 -17.04
C ASP A 567 18.68 1.80 -15.94
N ILE A 568 19.79 1.10 -15.71
CA ILE A 568 19.90 0.11 -14.64
C ILE A 568 19.77 0.78 -13.27
N GLN A 569 18.80 0.37 -12.47
CA GLN A 569 18.54 0.89 -11.13
C GLN A 569 19.24 0.05 -10.04
N PRO A 570 19.48 0.61 -8.84
CA PRO A 570 20.13 -0.11 -7.74
C PRO A 570 19.40 -1.38 -7.28
N ASP A 571 18.08 -1.42 -7.45
CA ASP A 571 17.18 -2.50 -7.07
C ASP A 571 16.94 -3.52 -8.20
N ASP A 572 17.44 -3.25 -9.41
CA ASP A 572 17.34 -4.21 -10.51
C ASP A 572 17.98 -5.55 -10.12
N CYS A 573 17.32 -6.65 -10.49
CA CYS A 573 17.77 -8.01 -10.18
C CYS A 573 19.19 -8.27 -10.69
N TYR A 574 19.60 -7.66 -11.82
CA TYR A 574 20.95 -7.77 -12.35
C TYR A 574 22.04 -7.24 -11.40
N ILE A 575 21.73 -6.25 -10.55
CA ILE A 575 22.64 -5.72 -9.54
C ILE A 575 22.68 -6.65 -8.33
N GLN A 576 21.50 -7.08 -7.87
CA GLN A 576 21.37 -7.96 -6.70
C GLN A 576 22.04 -9.32 -6.92
N GLU A 577 21.91 -9.88 -8.13
CA GLU A 577 22.53 -11.14 -8.54
C GLU A 577 24.01 -11.00 -8.92
N GLY A 578 24.56 -9.78 -8.90
CA GLY A 578 25.95 -9.54 -9.27
C GLY A 578 26.24 -9.79 -10.76
N CYS A 579 25.22 -9.79 -11.63
CA CYS A 579 25.37 -9.94 -13.08
C CYS A 579 25.91 -8.68 -13.76
N ILE A 580 25.89 -7.54 -13.06
CA ILE A 580 26.35 -6.26 -13.58
C ILE A 580 27.09 -5.48 -12.49
N ALA A 581 28.15 -4.78 -12.89
CA ALA A 581 29.08 -4.18 -11.94
C ALA A 581 28.62 -2.80 -11.41
N GLY A 582 27.46 -2.29 -11.85
CA GLY A 582 26.92 -1.02 -11.37
C GLY A 582 25.70 -0.53 -12.14
N THR A 583 25.16 0.60 -11.71
CA THR A 583 23.91 1.21 -12.21
C THR A 583 24.13 2.11 -13.43
N GLY A 584 23.02 2.59 -14.02
CA GLY A 584 23.00 3.45 -15.21
C GLY A 584 23.11 2.68 -16.53
N ASP A 585 23.52 3.37 -17.60
CA ASP A 585 23.75 2.72 -18.90
C ASP A 585 25.01 1.85 -18.86
N ARG A 586 24.90 0.59 -19.31
CA ARG A 586 25.94 -0.43 -19.22
C ARG A 586 26.29 -0.99 -20.59
N ASP A 587 27.58 -1.09 -20.89
CA ASP A 587 28.08 -1.83 -22.05
C ASP A 587 28.35 -3.28 -21.64
N ILE A 588 27.72 -4.24 -22.32
CA ILE A 588 27.82 -5.67 -21.99
C ILE A 588 28.21 -6.50 -23.22
N VAL A 589 29.02 -7.53 -23.01
CA VAL A 589 29.36 -8.52 -24.05
C VAL A 589 28.58 -9.79 -23.76
N ARG A 590 27.61 -10.09 -24.63
CA ARG A 590 26.77 -11.29 -24.57
C ARG A 590 27.43 -12.46 -25.29
N PHE A 591 27.16 -13.68 -24.83
CA PHE A 591 27.70 -14.91 -25.41
C PHE A 591 26.84 -16.13 -25.02
N THR A 592 26.89 -17.21 -25.79
CA THR A 592 26.22 -18.48 -25.47
C THR A 592 27.19 -19.44 -24.77
N THR A 593 26.80 -19.97 -23.62
CA THR A 593 27.49 -21.11 -22.98
C THR A 593 26.82 -22.39 -23.47
N HIS A 594 27.59 -23.40 -23.91
CA HIS A 594 27.03 -24.70 -24.29
C HIS A 594 27.94 -25.81 -23.74
N ILE A 595 27.39 -26.60 -22.82
CA ILE A 595 28.07 -27.67 -22.10
C ILE A 595 27.46 -29.01 -22.50
N LYS A 596 28.24 -29.90 -23.09
CA LYS A 596 27.83 -31.27 -23.43
C LYS A 596 28.33 -32.27 -22.41
N ASN A 597 27.58 -33.34 -22.16
CA ASN A 597 28.12 -34.54 -21.54
C ASN A 597 28.53 -35.56 -22.60
N ILE A 598 29.81 -35.60 -22.93
CA ILE A 598 30.43 -36.54 -23.87
C ILE A 598 30.91 -37.84 -23.19
N GLY A 599 30.53 -38.01 -21.91
CA GLY A 599 30.86 -39.17 -21.11
C GLY A 599 30.05 -40.41 -21.46
N THR A 600 30.19 -41.43 -20.62
CA THR A 600 29.48 -42.71 -20.78
C THR A 600 28.31 -42.87 -19.80
N GLN A 601 28.16 -41.93 -18.87
CA GLN A 601 27.06 -41.84 -17.91
C GLN A 601 26.56 -40.40 -17.79
N ASP A 602 25.32 -40.26 -17.36
CA ASP A 602 24.70 -38.98 -17.07
C ASP A 602 25.45 -38.23 -15.96
N TYR A 603 25.46 -36.89 -16.05
CA TYR A 603 25.87 -36.00 -14.97
C TYR A 603 24.63 -35.65 -14.16
N PHE A 604 24.42 -36.30 -13.02
CA PHE A 604 23.19 -36.18 -12.25
C PHE A 604 23.32 -35.12 -11.14
N ILE A 605 22.50 -34.07 -11.20
CA ILE A 605 22.51 -32.98 -10.21
C ILE A 605 21.39 -33.18 -9.17
N GLY A 606 20.21 -33.60 -9.59
CA GLY A 606 19.07 -33.86 -8.69
C GLY A 606 18.16 -32.65 -8.49
N GLN A 607 17.48 -32.59 -7.34
CA GLN A 607 16.56 -31.52 -6.95
C GLN A 607 17.04 -30.82 -5.67
N GLU A 608 16.53 -29.63 -5.38
CA GLU A 608 16.88 -28.82 -4.20
C GLU A 608 16.66 -29.55 -2.87
N SER A 609 15.67 -30.46 -2.82
CA SER A 609 15.33 -31.23 -1.63
C SER A 609 16.30 -32.38 -1.30
N ASP A 610 17.25 -32.68 -2.21
CA ASP A 610 18.19 -33.80 -2.06
C ASP A 610 19.37 -33.50 -1.10
N ASN A 611 19.38 -32.32 -0.45
CA ASN A 611 20.33 -31.93 0.59
C ASN A 611 21.79 -31.97 0.10
N THR A 612 22.02 -31.44 -1.11
CA THR A 612 23.33 -31.21 -1.69
C THR A 612 23.80 -29.79 -1.34
N ASN A 613 25.11 -29.61 -1.10
CA ASN A 613 25.71 -28.28 -1.01
C ASN A 613 25.97 -27.70 -2.42
N GLN A 614 25.11 -27.99 -3.40
CA GLN A 614 25.32 -27.67 -4.81
C GLN A 614 24.23 -26.76 -5.39
N PHE A 615 23.30 -26.30 -4.54
CA PHE A 615 22.24 -25.38 -4.93
C PHE A 615 22.33 -24.09 -4.12
N GLU A 616 22.26 -22.96 -4.82
CA GLU A 616 22.09 -21.63 -4.24
C GLU A 616 20.71 -21.10 -4.62
N PHE A 617 19.98 -20.48 -3.68
CA PHE A 617 18.66 -19.92 -3.99
C PHE A 617 18.83 -18.50 -4.53
N ASP A 618 18.29 -18.24 -5.72
CA ASP A 618 18.21 -16.89 -6.28
C ASP A 618 16.89 -16.23 -5.80
N PRO A 619 16.97 -15.20 -4.94
CA PRO A 619 15.78 -14.52 -4.42
C PRO A 619 15.08 -13.62 -5.44
N CYS A 620 15.76 -13.21 -6.50
CA CYS A 620 15.22 -12.35 -7.56
C CYS A 620 14.36 -13.16 -8.53
N HIS A 621 14.82 -14.37 -8.89
CA HIS A 621 14.09 -15.24 -9.81
C HIS A 621 13.28 -16.35 -9.14
N GLY A 622 13.32 -16.43 -7.80
CA GLY A 622 12.49 -17.33 -7.00
C GLY A 622 12.76 -18.82 -7.23
N HIS A 623 13.93 -19.19 -7.77
CA HIS A 623 14.31 -20.58 -8.04
C HIS A 623 15.78 -20.87 -7.69
N TYR A 624 16.12 -22.16 -7.62
CA TYR A 624 17.47 -22.61 -7.25
C TYR A 624 18.40 -22.69 -8.46
N HIS A 625 19.64 -22.28 -8.24
CA HIS A 625 20.76 -22.30 -9.19
C HIS A 625 21.76 -23.39 -8.83
N TYR A 626 22.34 -24.05 -9.83
CA TYR A 626 23.39 -25.04 -9.61
C TYR A 626 24.77 -24.36 -9.49
N GLU A 627 25.42 -24.55 -8.34
CA GLU A 627 26.76 -24.05 -8.05
C GLU A 627 27.80 -24.81 -8.90
N GLY A 628 28.42 -24.11 -9.86
CA GLY A 628 29.45 -24.68 -10.74
C GLY A 628 28.98 -25.11 -12.13
N TYR A 629 27.78 -24.70 -12.57
CA TYR A 629 27.33 -24.89 -13.96
C TYR A 629 28.31 -24.26 -14.96
N ALA A 630 28.55 -22.95 -14.82
CA ALA A 630 29.50 -22.22 -15.62
C ALA A 630 30.09 -21.07 -14.82
N GLU A 631 31.40 -20.86 -14.95
CA GLU A 631 32.14 -19.76 -14.34
C GLU A 631 32.73 -18.89 -15.45
N TYR A 632 32.59 -17.58 -15.32
CA TYR A 632 33.03 -16.60 -16.31
C TYR A 632 34.20 -15.80 -15.76
N ILE A 633 35.32 -15.78 -16.48
CA ILE A 633 36.53 -15.09 -16.07
C ILE A 633 37.06 -14.26 -17.24
N LEU A 634 37.40 -13.02 -16.98
CA LEU A 634 37.96 -12.12 -17.99
C LEU A 634 39.42 -11.82 -17.68
N TYR A 635 40.28 -12.00 -18.66
CA TYR A 635 41.69 -11.67 -18.58
C TYR A 635 42.03 -10.47 -19.48
N ASP A 636 42.92 -9.62 -19.00
CA ASP A 636 43.56 -8.60 -19.83
C ASP A 636 44.57 -9.23 -20.82
N ASN A 637 45.15 -8.40 -21.70
CA ASN A 637 46.16 -8.85 -22.66
C ASN A 637 47.49 -9.31 -22.01
N SER A 638 47.68 -9.10 -20.71
CA SER A 638 48.83 -9.55 -19.93
C SER A 638 48.58 -10.91 -19.25
N GLY A 639 47.36 -11.43 -19.29
CA GLY A 639 46.94 -12.64 -18.61
C GLY A 639 46.58 -12.42 -17.14
N VAL A 640 46.31 -11.18 -16.73
CA VAL A 640 45.84 -10.83 -15.39
C VAL A 640 44.31 -10.88 -15.39
N GLU A 641 43.74 -11.56 -14.41
CA GLU A 641 42.30 -11.68 -14.19
C GLU A 641 41.69 -10.33 -13.77
N TYR A 642 40.49 -10.03 -14.29
CA TYR A 642 39.70 -8.86 -13.95
C TYR A 642 38.46 -9.28 -13.15
N PRO A 643 38.32 -8.87 -11.88
CA PRO A 643 37.30 -9.42 -10.97
C PRO A 643 35.90 -8.81 -11.13
N GLU A 644 35.76 -7.62 -11.73
CA GLU A 644 34.50 -6.86 -11.77
C GLU A 644 33.74 -6.97 -13.10
N ILE A 645 33.43 -8.19 -13.53
CA ILE A 645 32.77 -8.44 -14.84
C ILE A 645 31.31 -8.85 -14.74
N GLY A 646 30.80 -9.03 -13.52
CA GLY A 646 29.54 -9.69 -13.25
C GLY A 646 29.57 -11.18 -13.60
N PHE A 647 28.77 -11.99 -12.91
CA PHE A 647 28.69 -13.43 -13.16
C PHE A 647 27.24 -13.91 -13.15
N LYS A 648 27.03 -15.15 -13.60
CA LYS A 648 25.73 -15.82 -13.53
C LYS A 648 25.89 -17.11 -12.75
N ASN A 649 25.17 -17.24 -11.63
CA ASN A 649 24.91 -18.55 -11.04
C ASN A 649 24.01 -19.35 -12.01
N GLY A 650 24.36 -20.61 -12.27
CA GLY A 650 23.68 -21.40 -13.31
C GLY A 650 22.17 -21.48 -13.04
N PHE A 651 21.35 -21.26 -14.07
CA PHE A 651 19.91 -21.52 -14.06
C PHE A 651 19.66 -23.05 -13.98
N CYS A 652 18.46 -23.53 -14.28
CA CYS A 652 18.23 -24.97 -14.40
C CYS A 652 19.17 -25.65 -15.41
N VAL A 653 19.65 -26.86 -15.08
CA VAL A 653 20.48 -27.67 -15.99
C VAL A 653 19.64 -28.76 -16.64
N LEU A 654 19.47 -28.67 -17.97
CA LEU A 654 18.48 -29.44 -18.74
C LEU A 654 19.12 -30.17 -19.94
N ASP A 655 18.45 -31.21 -20.45
CA ASP A 655 18.81 -31.81 -21.75
C ASP A 655 18.17 -31.04 -22.92
N LEU A 656 18.77 -29.92 -23.34
CA LEU A 656 18.27 -29.09 -24.45
C LEU A 656 18.65 -29.63 -25.84
N GLU A 657 19.75 -30.38 -25.94
CA GLU A 657 20.23 -30.98 -27.19
C GLU A 657 20.77 -32.40 -26.96
N CYS A 658 20.46 -33.36 -27.84
CA CYS A 658 21.02 -34.73 -27.79
C CYS A 658 21.67 -35.18 -29.11
N SER A 659 22.37 -34.27 -29.80
CA SER A 659 22.96 -34.50 -31.14
C SER A 659 24.01 -35.61 -31.20
N ASP A 660 24.64 -35.97 -30.07
CA ASP A 660 25.65 -37.03 -30.00
C ASP A 660 25.03 -38.43 -29.82
N GLY A 661 23.70 -38.54 -29.90
CA GLY A 661 22.96 -39.80 -29.85
C GLY A 661 22.50 -40.20 -28.45
N GLY A 662 22.48 -39.26 -27.51
CA GLY A 662 21.88 -39.42 -26.18
C GLY A 662 20.35 -39.45 -26.21
N THR A 663 19.74 -39.61 -25.04
CA THR A 663 18.29 -39.49 -24.85
C THR A 663 18.06 -38.53 -23.71
N ALA A 664 17.32 -37.43 -23.97
CA ALA A 664 16.99 -36.43 -22.96
C ALA A 664 16.12 -37.05 -21.85
N LYS A 665 16.47 -36.73 -20.60
CA LYS A 665 15.82 -37.22 -19.38
C LYS A 665 15.61 -36.13 -18.33
N TYR A 666 16.50 -35.12 -18.29
CA TYR A 666 16.54 -34.11 -17.23
C TYR A 666 15.80 -32.82 -17.62
N GLY A 667 15.18 -32.19 -16.63
CA GLY A 667 14.42 -30.94 -16.74
C GLY A 667 14.63 -30.07 -15.49
N CYS A 668 14.00 -28.89 -15.38
CA CYS A 668 14.24 -27.98 -14.23
C CYS A 668 13.90 -28.64 -12.90
N ASN A 669 12.86 -29.47 -12.89
CA ASN A 669 12.44 -30.17 -11.69
C ASN A 669 13.45 -31.21 -11.25
N ASN A 670 14.24 -31.81 -12.14
CA ASN A 670 15.24 -32.81 -11.78
C ASN A 670 16.42 -32.69 -12.74
N MET A 671 17.47 -32.03 -12.26
CA MET A 671 18.51 -31.45 -13.11
C MET A 671 19.63 -32.44 -13.43
N GLY A 672 20.24 -32.25 -14.59
CA GLY A 672 21.37 -33.05 -15.05
C GLY A 672 21.58 -32.94 -16.56
N ILE A 673 22.64 -33.59 -17.05
CA ILE A 673 22.94 -33.71 -18.48
C ILE A 673 23.15 -35.18 -18.82
N SER A 674 22.24 -35.73 -19.62
CA SER A 674 22.28 -37.12 -20.09
C SER A 674 23.52 -37.38 -20.94
N ALA A 675 24.06 -38.60 -20.89
CA ALA A 675 25.18 -38.98 -21.73
C ALA A 675 24.83 -38.83 -23.23
N GLY A 676 25.63 -38.08 -23.97
CA GLY A 676 25.38 -37.74 -25.38
C GLY A 676 24.41 -36.58 -25.58
N CYS A 677 24.05 -35.87 -24.52
CA CYS A 677 23.25 -34.65 -24.55
C CYS A 677 24.05 -33.43 -24.07
N GLY A 678 23.44 -32.26 -24.11
CA GLY A 678 24.03 -31.00 -23.70
C GLY A 678 22.96 -29.97 -23.32
N ASP A 679 23.42 -29.03 -22.52
CA ASP A 679 22.69 -27.84 -22.10
C ASP A 679 23.35 -26.61 -22.74
N TYR A 680 22.55 -25.64 -23.17
CA TYR A 680 23.08 -24.38 -23.68
C TYR A 680 22.26 -23.19 -23.24
N TYR A 681 22.98 -22.17 -22.78
CA TYR A 681 22.42 -20.89 -22.34
C TYR A 681 22.67 -19.86 -23.39
N SER A 682 21.61 -19.48 -24.10
CA SER A 682 21.71 -18.57 -25.23
C SER A 682 22.15 -17.17 -24.78
N SER A 683 22.87 -16.48 -25.65
CA SER A 683 23.27 -15.08 -25.46
C SER A 683 22.09 -14.12 -25.24
N GLY A 684 20.85 -14.54 -25.50
CA GLY A 684 19.64 -13.76 -25.26
C GLY A 684 19.18 -13.75 -23.81
N LEU A 685 19.62 -14.71 -22.98
CA LEU A 685 19.17 -14.84 -21.60
C LEU A 685 19.64 -13.68 -20.72
N ALA A 686 18.87 -13.42 -19.64
CA ALA A 686 19.29 -12.60 -18.53
C ALA A 686 20.59 -13.13 -17.91
N CYS A 687 21.44 -12.21 -17.45
CA CYS A 687 22.78 -12.43 -16.89
C CYS A 687 23.78 -13.17 -17.79
N GLN A 688 23.44 -13.42 -19.06
CA GLN A 688 24.32 -14.13 -19.99
C GLN A 688 25.27 -13.17 -20.72
N TRP A 689 26.09 -12.48 -19.94
CA TRP A 689 27.06 -11.49 -20.42
C TRP A 689 28.21 -11.27 -19.44
N VAL A 690 29.20 -10.49 -19.87
CA VAL A 690 30.14 -9.80 -18.99
C VAL A 690 29.99 -8.29 -19.16
N ASP A 691 29.97 -7.57 -18.04
CA ASP A 691 29.97 -6.11 -17.99
C ASP A 691 31.35 -5.58 -18.37
N VAL A 692 31.39 -4.79 -19.44
CA VAL A 692 32.62 -4.20 -19.96
C VAL A 692 32.63 -2.68 -19.82
N THR A 693 31.69 -2.08 -19.10
CA THR A 693 31.46 -0.63 -19.04
C THR A 693 32.70 0.14 -18.58
N THR A 694 33.38 -0.34 -17.54
CA THR A 694 34.56 0.32 -16.94
C THR A 694 35.89 -0.08 -17.57
N LEU A 695 35.88 -1.11 -18.43
CA LEU A 695 37.11 -1.68 -18.99
C LEU A 695 37.80 -0.73 -19.96
N ALA A 696 39.11 -0.65 -19.87
CA ALA A 696 39.93 0.12 -20.81
C ALA A 696 39.87 -0.46 -22.24
N ALA A 697 40.09 0.40 -23.24
CA ALA A 697 40.28 -0.02 -24.62
C ALA A 697 41.47 -1.00 -24.72
N GLY A 698 41.27 -2.13 -25.38
CA GLY A 698 42.28 -3.19 -25.39
C GLY A 698 41.78 -4.51 -25.97
N VAL A 699 42.56 -5.55 -25.75
CA VAL A 699 42.23 -6.95 -26.06
C VAL A 699 41.94 -7.64 -24.73
N TRP A 700 40.82 -8.34 -24.67
CA TRP A 700 40.32 -9.05 -23.51
C TRP A 700 40.04 -10.51 -23.87
N THR A 701 40.26 -11.42 -22.93
CA THR A 701 40.02 -12.86 -23.10
C THR A 701 39.00 -13.33 -22.08
N LEU A 702 37.79 -13.65 -22.52
CA LEU A 702 36.76 -14.29 -21.72
C LEU A 702 37.00 -15.80 -21.72
N VAL A 703 36.94 -16.41 -20.55
CA VAL A 703 37.07 -17.84 -20.33
C VAL A 703 35.82 -18.33 -19.63
N VAL A 704 35.24 -19.40 -20.14
CA VAL A 704 34.11 -20.10 -19.54
C VAL A 704 34.60 -21.46 -19.06
N ARG A 705 34.43 -21.76 -17.78
CA ARG A 705 34.80 -23.04 -17.14
C ARG A 705 33.54 -23.74 -16.61
N THR A 706 33.51 -25.07 -16.58
CA THR A 706 32.39 -25.86 -15.99
C THR A 706 32.93 -26.91 -15.03
N ASN A 707 32.26 -27.14 -13.89
CA ASN A 707 32.71 -28.05 -12.82
C ASN A 707 34.23 -27.97 -12.54
N TRP A 708 34.78 -26.76 -12.49
CA TRP A 708 36.23 -26.55 -12.44
C TRP A 708 36.86 -27.06 -11.13
N THR A 709 36.09 -27.02 -10.04
CA THR A 709 36.47 -27.55 -8.72
C THR A 709 36.50 -29.07 -8.65
N GLN A 710 36.12 -29.76 -9.75
CA GLN A 710 36.10 -31.22 -9.86
C GLN A 710 35.18 -31.87 -8.83
N SER A 711 34.05 -31.23 -8.58
CA SER A 711 33.04 -31.75 -7.68
C SER A 711 32.37 -32.99 -8.29
N PRO A 712 32.04 -34.01 -7.48
CA PRO A 712 31.26 -35.13 -7.97
C PRO A 712 29.81 -34.71 -8.23
N ASP A 713 29.12 -35.46 -9.09
CA ASP A 713 27.67 -35.39 -9.25
C ASP A 713 26.95 -35.83 -7.96
N ASN A 714 25.63 -35.71 -7.90
CA ASN A 714 24.82 -36.04 -6.72
C ASN A 714 24.88 -37.54 -6.33
N ASN A 715 25.28 -38.41 -7.25
CA ASN A 715 25.54 -39.83 -6.96
C ASN A 715 26.99 -40.11 -6.50
N GLY A 716 27.81 -39.07 -6.32
CA GLY A 716 29.21 -39.18 -5.92
C GLY A 716 30.16 -39.55 -7.06
N ARG A 717 29.76 -39.35 -8.33
CA ARG A 717 30.55 -39.70 -9.51
C ARG A 717 31.37 -38.51 -9.99
N TYR A 718 32.67 -38.75 -10.20
CA TYR A 718 33.57 -37.77 -10.79
C TYR A 718 33.56 -37.88 -12.31
N GLU A 719 33.87 -36.78 -12.98
CA GLU A 719 34.04 -36.78 -14.42
C GLU A 719 35.24 -37.62 -14.84
N LEU A 720 35.18 -38.15 -16.06
CA LEU A 720 36.26 -38.94 -16.64
C LEU A 720 37.50 -38.08 -16.93
N ARG A 721 37.30 -36.81 -17.26
CA ARG A 721 38.33 -35.83 -17.65
C ARG A 721 37.89 -34.42 -17.25
N TYR A 722 38.87 -33.53 -17.14
CA TYR A 722 38.69 -32.12 -16.80
C TYR A 722 39.48 -31.19 -17.74
N ASP A 723 40.28 -31.73 -18.66
CA ASP A 723 41.12 -30.95 -19.58
C ASP A 723 40.32 -30.25 -20.69
N ASN A 724 39.03 -30.57 -20.76
CA ASN A 724 38.04 -30.12 -21.73
C ASN A 724 36.86 -29.34 -21.10
N ASN A 725 36.97 -29.01 -19.81
CA ASN A 725 35.94 -28.30 -19.03
C ASN A 725 35.99 -26.77 -19.22
N TRP A 726 36.57 -26.29 -20.31
CA TRP A 726 36.74 -24.86 -20.55
C TRP A 726 36.69 -24.50 -22.04
N ALA A 727 36.33 -23.26 -22.31
CA ALA A 727 36.46 -22.60 -23.61
C ALA A 727 36.87 -21.14 -23.43
N GLN A 728 37.47 -20.52 -24.45
CA GLN A 728 37.84 -19.09 -24.39
C GLN A 728 37.41 -18.31 -25.64
N VAL A 729 37.09 -17.04 -25.50
CA VAL A 729 36.88 -16.12 -26.62
C VAL A 729 37.62 -14.82 -26.34
N CYS A 730 38.24 -14.25 -27.37
CA CYS A 730 38.93 -12.97 -27.22
C CYS A 730 38.26 -11.94 -28.08
N PHE A 731 38.10 -10.75 -27.52
CA PHE A 731 37.52 -9.62 -28.21
C PHE A 731 38.34 -8.37 -27.93
N SER A 732 38.22 -7.40 -28.82
CA SER A 732 38.90 -6.12 -28.71
C SER A 732 37.94 -4.99 -29.01
N PHE A 733 38.19 -3.84 -28.37
CA PHE A 733 37.44 -2.63 -28.63
C PHE A 733 38.26 -1.38 -28.31
N GLY A 734 37.92 -0.29 -28.97
CA GLY A 734 38.37 1.06 -28.65
C GLY A 734 37.36 1.81 -27.79
N ARG A 735 37.76 2.96 -27.23
CA ARG A 735 36.82 3.95 -26.65
C ARG A 735 37.02 5.32 -27.28
N ASP A 736 35.93 6.04 -27.46
CA ASP A 736 35.98 7.44 -27.88
C ASP A 736 36.29 8.40 -26.71
N VAL A 737 36.21 9.71 -26.96
CA VAL A 737 36.50 10.74 -25.95
C VAL A 737 35.43 10.87 -24.87
N ASP A 738 34.22 10.38 -25.15
CA ASP A 738 33.08 10.40 -24.24
C ASP A 738 32.97 9.06 -23.46
N GLY A 739 33.85 8.10 -23.76
CA GLY A 739 33.95 6.82 -23.10
C GLY A 739 33.16 5.70 -23.77
N ASN A 740 32.49 5.94 -24.90
CA ASN A 740 31.69 4.93 -25.58
C ASN A 740 32.57 3.91 -26.30
N ILE A 741 32.16 2.64 -26.32
CA ILE A 741 32.85 1.61 -27.09
C ILE A 741 32.73 1.86 -28.60
N ILE A 742 33.87 1.78 -29.29
CA ILE A 742 33.99 1.84 -30.75
C ILE A 742 34.78 0.63 -31.26
N ASP A 743 34.48 0.19 -32.49
CA ASP A 743 35.25 -0.86 -33.20
C ASP A 743 35.37 -2.20 -32.44
N PHE A 744 34.26 -2.72 -31.90
CA PHE A 744 34.22 -4.05 -31.26
C PHE A 744 34.48 -5.18 -32.28
N ASN A 745 35.45 -6.05 -31.99
CA ASN A 745 35.82 -7.19 -32.84
C ASN A 745 36.04 -8.45 -32.01
N VAL A 746 35.52 -9.59 -32.48
CA VAL A 746 35.79 -10.92 -31.91
C VAL A 746 36.88 -11.62 -32.71
N GLU A 747 37.94 -12.07 -32.04
CA GLU A 747 39.12 -12.68 -32.65
C GLU A 747 38.91 -14.18 -32.96
N PRO A 748 39.40 -14.73 -34.10
CA PRO A 748 39.21 -16.12 -34.51
C PRO A 748 39.70 -17.19 -33.50
N VAL A 749 39.10 -18.40 -33.51
CA VAL A 749 39.49 -19.52 -32.61
C VAL A 749 41.01 -19.75 -32.67
N GLY A 750 41.66 -19.79 -31.50
CA GLY A 750 43.09 -20.09 -31.38
C GLY A 750 44.04 -18.95 -31.79
N SER A 751 43.52 -17.75 -31.99
CA SER A 751 44.33 -16.56 -32.31
C SER A 751 44.93 -15.88 -31.07
N CYS A 752 44.28 -16.01 -29.92
CA CYS A 752 44.72 -15.42 -28.66
C CYS A 752 45.50 -16.42 -27.80
N ALA A 753 46.37 -15.87 -26.95
CA ALA A 753 47.12 -16.64 -25.98
C ALA A 753 46.16 -17.33 -25.00
N VAL A 754 46.60 -18.46 -24.47
CA VAL A 754 45.94 -19.16 -23.36
C VAL A 754 46.49 -18.56 -22.07
N PRO A 755 45.70 -17.80 -21.28
CA PRO A 755 46.07 -17.41 -19.93
C PRO A 755 46.49 -18.64 -19.12
N THR A 756 47.60 -18.54 -18.42
CA THR A 756 48.06 -19.57 -17.49
C THR A 756 48.23 -18.94 -16.13
N ASP A 757 47.91 -19.71 -15.10
CA ASP A 757 48.17 -19.38 -13.71
C ASP A 757 49.68 -19.28 -13.43
N CYS A 758 50.06 -18.93 -12.20
CA CYS A 758 51.47 -18.76 -11.86
C CYS A 758 52.28 -20.09 -11.86
N LEU A 759 51.60 -21.25 -11.86
CA LEU A 759 52.20 -22.58 -12.02
C LEU A 759 52.31 -23.00 -13.49
N GLY A 760 51.81 -22.19 -14.42
CA GLY A 760 51.76 -22.49 -15.84
C GLY A 760 50.63 -23.45 -16.24
N GLN A 761 49.63 -23.66 -15.36
CA GLN A 761 48.40 -24.38 -15.70
C GLN A 761 47.49 -23.45 -16.51
N PRO A 762 47.02 -23.87 -17.70
CA PRO A 762 45.98 -23.14 -18.43
C PRO A 762 44.78 -22.86 -17.55
N PHE A 763 44.43 -21.58 -17.42
CA PHE A 763 43.28 -21.10 -16.63
C PHE A 763 43.23 -21.65 -15.20
N GLY A 764 44.37 -22.00 -14.60
CA GLY A 764 44.41 -22.49 -13.23
C GLY A 764 44.13 -21.38 -12.22
N ASP A 765 43.81 -21.78 -10.98
CA ASP A 765 43.49 -20.85 -9.90
C ASP A 765 44.73 -20.42 -9.09
N ALA A 766 45.92 -20.93 -9.43
CA ALA A 766 47.12 -20.58 -8.68
C ALA A 766 47.53 -19.13 -8.99
N GLN A 767 47.25 -18.24 -8.05
CA GLN A 767 47.76 -16.88 -8.04
C GLN A 767 49.02 -16.79 -7.18
N PRO A 768 49.99 -15.90 -7.52
CA PRO A 768 51.10 -15.63 -6.63
C PRO A 768 50.59 -14.90 -5.39
N ASP A 769 51.14 -15.18 -4.21
CA ASP A 769 50.87 -14.34 -3.04
C ASP A 769 51.58 -12.99 -3.14
N CYS A 770 51.34 -12.12 -2.15
CA CYS A 770 51.97 -10.82 -2.01
C CYS A 770 53.51 -10.88 -1.91
N ASN A 771 54.13 -12.03 -1.60
CA ASN A 771 55.59 -12.20 -1.65
C ASN A 771 56.09 -12.64 -3.05
N GLY A 772 55.17 -12.93 -3.97
CA GLY A 772 55.46 -13.47 -5.30
C GLY A 772 55.68 -14.98 -5.30
N ASP A 773 55.36 -15.69 -4.22
CA ASP A 773 55.44 -17.15 -4.16
C ASP A 773 54.20 -17.79 -4.79
N CYS A 774 54.37 -18.93 -5.46
CA CYS A 774 53.34 -19.61 -6.23
C CYS A 774 53.30 -21.13 -5.95
N PRO A 775 52.14 -21.74 -5.62
CA PRO A 775 50.85 -21.06 -5.36
C PRO A 775 50.98 -20.16 -4.14
N GLY A 776 50.28 -19.03 -4.14
CA GLY A 776 50.24 -18.11 -3.02
C GLY A 776 49.64 -18.82 -1.81
N LEU A 777 50.42 -18.91 -0.73
CA LEU A 777 49.97 -19.50 0.54
C LEU A 777 49.91 -18.48 1.67
N VAL A 778 50.34 -17.24 1.40
CA VAL A 778 50.31 -16.12 2.33
C VAL A 778 49.16 -15.21 1.94
N VAL A 779 48.23 -14.99 2.88
CA VAL A 779 47.17 -13.99 2.73
C VAL A 779 47.73 -12.64 3.16
N ARG A 780 47.60 -11.62 2.30
CA ARG A 780 48.07 -10.26 2.61
C ARG A 780 47.29 -9.74 3.82
N GLY A 781 47.99 -9.39 4.89
CA GLY A 781 47.38 -8.92 6.13
C GLY A 781 47.11 -9.97 7.20
N ASP A 782 47.22 -11.26 6.88
CA ASP A 782 47.05 -12.36 7.85
C ASP A 782 48.29 -12.48 8.73
N ALA A 783 48.23 -11.82 9.88
CA ALA A 783 49.35 -11.72 10.81
C ALA A 783 49.50 -12.99 11.66
N ASN A 784 48.41 -13.75 11.86
CA ASN A 784 48.41 -14.96 12.68
C ASN A 784 48.62 -16.26 11.87
N LEU A 785 48.67 -16.18 10.52
CA LEU A 785 48.82 -17.28 9.58
C LEU A 785 47.66 -18.29 9.62
N SER A 786 46.45 -17.81 9.86
CA SER A 786 45.21 -18.61 9.88
C SER A 786 44.66 -18.90 8.48
N LEU A 787 45.13 -18.18 7.46
CA LEU A 787 44.58 -18.05 6.11
C LEU A 787 43.27 -17.27 6.02
N GLU A 788 42.87 -16.58 7.09
CA GLU A 788 41.68 -15.72 7.15
C GLU A 788 42.07 -14.32 7.63
N ILE A 789 41.35 -13.29 7.20
CA ILE A 789 41.52 -11.92 7.71
C ILE A 789 40.51 -11.69 8.83
N GLU A 790 41.00 -11.53 10.05
CA GLU A 790 40.20 -11.35 11.24
C GLU A 790 40.58 -10.06 11.99
N SER A 791 39.70 -9.61 12.88
CA SER A 791 40.03 -8.50 13.80
C SER A 791 41.26 -8.78 14.67
N THR A 792 41.62 -10.06 14.86
CA THR A 792 42.84 -10.44 15.57
C THR A 792 44.11 -10.07 14.81
N ASP A 793 44.09 -10.04 13.48
CA ASP A 793 45.25 -9.64 12.68
C ASP A 793 45.52 -8.16 12.84
N ALA A 794 44.47 -7.33 12.74
CA ALA A 794 44.56 -5.91 13.05
C ALA A 794 45.08 -5.66 14.49
N GLN A 795 44.69 -6.48 15.47
CA GLN A 795 45.23 -6.38 16.84
C GLN A 795 46.71 -6.74 16.93
N ILE A 796 47.20 -7.72 16.15
CA ILE A 796 48.62 -8.07 16.09
C ILE A 796 49.43 -6.90 15.52
N TYR A 797 48.91 -6.19 14.52
CA TYR A 797 49.54 -4.96 14.02
C TYR A 797 49.69 -3.91 15.14
N ILE A 798 48.63 -3.67 15.91
CA ILE A 798 48.70 -2.71 17.03
C ILE A 798 49.74 -3.15 18.07
N ASP A 799 49.79 -4.43 18.40
CA ASP A 799 50.75 -4.99 19.36
C ASP A 799 52.20 -4.85 18.84
N ASP A 800 52.44 -5.12 17.56
CA ASP A 800 53.75 -4.99 16.91
C ASP A 800 54.22 -3.53 16.80
N ILE A 801 53.31 -2.60 16.52
CA ILE A 801 53.60 -1.15 16.51
C ILE A 801 53.98 -0.66 17.90
N LEU A 802 53.26 -1.10 18.94
CA LEU A 802 53.53 -0.77 20.34
C LEU A 802 54.81 -1.43 20.87
N GLY A 803 55.09 -2.67 20.45
CA GLY A 803 56.30 -3.43 20.78
C GLY A 803 57.55 -2.98 20.03
N ASN A 804 57.37 -2.21 18.94
CA ASN A 804 58.42 -1.88 17.97
C ASN A 804 59.03 -3.15 17.33
N ASP A 805 58.17 -4.13 17.06
CA ASP A 805 58.49 -5.42 16.45
C ASP A 805 58.00 -5.52 14.99
N ALA A 806 57.17 -4.58 14.54
CA ALA A 806 56.59 -4.53 13.19
C ALA A 806 57.65 -4.67 12.08
N GLN A 807 57.41 -5.60 11.15
CA GLN A 807 58.26 -5.83 9.97
C GLN A 807 57.49 -5.46 8.71
N VAL A 808 58.00 -4.48 7.96
CA VAL A 808 57.44 -4.07 6.67
C VAL A 808 57.82 -5.11 5.61
N THR A 809 56.81 -5.74 5.01
CA THR A 809 56.91 -6.65 3.87
C THR A 809 55.78 -6.35 2.90
N PRO A 810 55.86 -6.74 1.61
CA PRO A 810 54.74 -6.57 0.68
C PRO A 810 53.42 -7.19 1.16
N CYS A 811 53.50 -8.23 2.02
CA CYS A 811 52.33 -8.88 2.61
C CYS A 811 51.83 -8.25 3.89
N SER A 812 52.61 -7.40 4.54
CA SER A 812 52.23 -6.74 5.79
C SER A 812 51.95 -5.25 5.63
N ASP A 813 52.51 -4.61 4.62
CA ASP A 813 52.24 -3.22 4.27
C ASP A 813 50.96 -3.15 3.43
N MET A 814 49.85 -2.67 3.98
CA MET A 814 48.54 -2.68 3.33
C MET A 814 48.43 -1.53 2.34
N ASP A 815 48.75 -0.30 2.75
CA ASP A 815 48.61 0.88 1.90
C ASP A 815 49.86 1.17 1.04
N SER A 816 50.86 0.28 1.09
CA SER A 816 52.07 0.30 0.26
C SER A 816 52.91 1.57 0.44
N ASP A 817 52.86 2.18 1.63
CA ASP A 817 53.61 3.38 1.99
C ASP A 817 55.03 3.08 2.54
N ASN A 818 55.35 1.79 2.70
CA ASN A 818 56.58 1.26 3.25
C ASN A 818 56.75 1.52 4.77
N ALA A 819 55.65 1.61 5.51
CA ALA A 819 55.55 1.64 6.96
C ALA A 819 54.53 0.59 7.45
N ILE A 820 54.45 0.42 8.78
CA ILE A 820 53.35 -0.30 9.44
C ILE A 820 52.80 0.66 10.50
N THR A 821 51.58 1.12 10.34
CA THR A 821 50.91 2.09 11.22
C THR A 821 49.48 1.65 11.55
N VAL A 822 48.77 2.46 12.33
CA VAL A 822 47.34 2.26 12.59
C VAL A 822 46.49 2.28 11.31
N SER A 823 46.96 2.90 10.22
CA SER A 823 46.27 2.91 8.93
C SER A 823 46.19 1.51 8.31
N ASP A 824 47.27 0.73 8.37
CA ASP A 824 47.26 -0.67 7.95
C ASP A 824 46.28 -1.50 8.77
N ALA A 825 46.35 -1.35 10.10
CA ALA A 825 45.46 -2.07 11.01
C ALA A 825 43.98 -1.69 10.80
N ALA A 826 43.70 -0.42 10.45
CA ALA A 826 42.36 0.04 10.11
C ALA A 826 41.84 -0.58 8.80
N ALA A 827 42.69 -0.69 7.78
CA ALA A 827 42.35 -1.36 6.54
C ALA A 827 42.01 -2.84 6.78
N LEU A 828 42.81 -3.54 7.58
CA LEU A 828 42.56 -4.93 7.97
C LEU A 828 41.27 -5.08 8.76
N SER A 829 41.04 -4.20 9.74
CA SER A 829 39.82 -4.24 10.53
C SER A 829 38.57 -4.02 9.67
N ARG A 830 38.65 -3.17 8.66
CA ARG A 830 37.54 -2.91 7.75
C ARG A 830 37.29 -4.09 6.81
N CYS A 831 38.35 -4.71 6.27
CA CYS A 831 38.26 -5.95 5.51
C CYS A 831 37.65 -7.09 6.34
N ALA A 832 38.05 -7.25 7.61
CA ALA A 832 37.49 -8.27 8.50
C ALA A 832 35.99 -8.09 8.80
N ILE A 833 35.45 -6.87 8.68
CA ILE A 833 34.03 -6.58 8.90
C ILE A 833 33.21 -6.80 7.62
N TYR A 834 33.72 -6.30 6.49
CA TYR A 834 32.94 -6.17 5.26
C TYR A 834 33.32 -7.16 4.16
N GLY A 835 34.53 -7.73 4.17
CA GLY A 835 34.99 -8.69 3.19
C GLY A 835 35.19 -8.11 1.78
N THR A 836 35.21 -8.99 0.78
CA THR A 836 35.50 -8.63 -0.63
C THR A 836 34.27 -8.26 -1.45
N ASN A 837 33.06 -8.61 -1.00
CA ASN A 837 31.82 -8.50 -1.78
C ASN A 837 30.70 -7.82 -0.98
N TYR A 838 31.02 -6.76 -0.24
CA TYR A 838 30.00 -6.02 0.53
C TYR A 838 29.14 -5.20 -0.41
N ILE A 839 27.82 -5.35 -0.36
CA ILE A 839 26.89 -4.58 -1.19
C ILE A 839 26.18 -3.55 -0.32
N ASP A 840 26.22 -2.28 -0.72
CA ASP A 840 25.41 -1.21 -0.14
C ASP A 840 24.64 -0.41 -1.21
N GLU A 841 24.02 0.70 -0.81
CA GLU A 841 23.22 1.58 -1.68
C GLU A 841 23.99 2.18 -2.88
N PHE A 842 25.31 2.03 -2.91
CA PHE A 842 26.19 2.49 -3.98
C PHE A 842 26.79 1.34 -4.82
N GLY A 843 26.45 0.08 -4.52
CA GLY A 843 26.84 -1.10 -5.28
C GLY A 843 27.74 -2.06 -4.51
N ALA A 844 28.35 -3.00 -5.23
CA ALA A 844 29.32 -3.94 -4.66
C ALA A 844 30.66 -3.26 -4.40
N HIS A 845 31.24 -3.52 -3.23
CA HIS A 845 32.47 -2.93 -2.74
C HIS A 845 33.41 -3.98 -2.16
N ASN A 846 34.67 -3.93 -2.59
CA ASN A 846 35.73 -4.75 -2.03
C ASN A 846 36.49 -3.97 -0.94
N HIS A 847 36.24 -4.30 0.32
CA HIS A 847 36.89 -3.64 1.47
C HIS A 847 38.26 -4.23 1.79
N CYS A 848 38.66 -5.29 1.07
CA CYS A 848 39.98 -5.91 1.10
C CYS A 848 40.81 -5.52 -0.14
N GLU A 849 40.38 -4.51 -0.89
CA GLU A 849 41.18 -3.89 -1.95
C GLU A 849 42.06 -2.79 -1.34
N TRP A 850 43.35 -3.07 -1.30
CA TRP A 850 44.31 -2.25 -0.57
C TRP A 850 44.70 -1.02 -1.39
N ILE A 851 43.97 0.07 -1.20
CA ILE A 851 44.25 1.37 -1.81
C ILE A 851 45.57 1.94 -1.26
N SER A 852 46.34 2.60 -2.14
CA SER A 852 47.49 3.38 -1.71
C SER A 852 47.07 4.53 -0.79
N GLU A 853 47.86 4.89 0.21
CA GLU A 853 47.59 6.00 1.13
C GLU A 853 47.10 7.27 0.39
N VAL A 854 45.87 7.69 0.66
CA VAL A 854 45.27 8.90 0.05
C VAL A 854 45.32 10.06 1.03
N THR A 855 46.31 10.95 0.86
CA THR A 855 46.42 12.16 1.68
C THR A 855 45.62 13.33 1.10
N ASN A 856 44.55 13.75 1.77
CA ASN A 856 43.79 14.95 1.41
C ASN A 856 44.25 16.18 2.20
N GLN A 857 45.10 17.02 1.60
CA GLN A 857 45.65 18.21 2.26
C GLN A 857 44.61 19.27 2.66
N ASN A 858 43.36 19.17 2.19
CA ASN A 858 42.28 20.10 2.54
C ASN A 858 41.44 19.61 3.72
N GLN A 859 41.64 18.37 4.20
CA GLN A 859 40.98 17.84 5.39
C GLN A 859 42.04 17.69 6.49
N THR A 860 41.89 18.42 7.59
CA THR A 860 42.92 18.46 8.65
C THR A 860 42.36 17.99 9.98
N THR A 861 43.13 17.15 10.67
CA THR A 861 42.89 16.77 12.07
C THR A 861 44.00 17.34 12.94
N THR A 862 43.64 17.95 14.06
CA THR A 862 44.60 18.54 15.01
C THR A 862 44.42 17.97 16.40
N LEU A 863 45.52 17.50 17.00
CA LEU A 863 45.57 17.11 18.41
C LEU A 863 46.13 18.26 19.27
N SER A 864 45.57 18.43 20.46
CA SER A 864 46.01 19.45 21.42
C SER A 864 45.98 18.94 22.85
N ILE A 865 46.86 19.47 23.70
CA ILE A 865 46.83 19.17 25.14
C ILE A 865 45.70 19.96 25.79
N GLY A 866 44.79 19.23 26.44
CA GLY A 866 43.67 19.76 27.21
C GLY A 866 44.04 19.95 28.69
N GLU A 867 43.29 19.30 29.58
CA GLU A 867 43.51 19.38 31.02
C GLU A 867 44.76 18.58 31.44
N ILE A 868 45.62 19.19 32.27
CA ILE A 868 46.71 18.48 32.96
C ILE A 868 46.39 18.48 34.46
N ASN A 869 46.10 17.31 35.02
CA ASN A 869 45.84 17.13 36.43
C ASN A 869 47.04 16.45 37.11
N THR A 870 47.81 17.24 37.85
CA THR A 870 49.00 16.77 38.57
C THR A 870 48.72 16.11 39.91
N THR A 871 47.47 16.21 40.40
CA THR A 871 47.05 15.56 41.65
C THR A 871 46.66 14.11 41.39
N ASP A 872 45.86 13.89 40.35
CA ASP A 872 45.37 12.56 39.98
C ASP A 872 46.26 11.89 38.91
N GLY A 873 47.23 12.62 38.36
CA GLY A 873 48.28 12.08 37.50
C GLY A 873 47.82 11.76 36.08
N TYR A 874 47.05 12.65 35.45
CA TYR A 874 46.61 12.48 34.06
C TYR A 874 46.75 13.75 33.21
N VAL A 875 46.78 13.56 31.89
CA VAL A 875 46.62 14.60 30.87
C VAL A 875 45.56 14.18 29.87
N ASP A 876 44.69 15.10 29.49
CA ASP A 876 43.70 14.89 28.43
C ASP A 876 44.24 15.41 27.10
N VAL A 877 44.03 14.65 26.02
CA VAL A 877 44.31 15.05 24.64
C VAL A 877 42.98 15.30 23.94
N PHE A 878 42.88 16.46 23.29
CA PHE A 878 41.69 16.92 22.59
C PHE A 878 41.91 16.84 21.07
N VAL A 879 40.83 16.55 20.33
CA VAL A 879 40.81 16.43 18.87
C VAL A 879 39.95 17.52 18.23
N LEU A 880 40.40 18.03 17.08
CA LEU A 880 39.64 18.91 16.20
C LEU A 880 39.69 18.34 14.77
N ASN A 881 38.55 17.91 14.24
CA ASN A 881 38.39 17.26 12.94
C ASN A 881 37.10 17.76 12.26
N PRO A 882 37.11 18.96 11.64
CA PRO A 882 35.91 19.55 11.07
C PRO A 882 35.45 18.87 9.77
N ASP A 883 36.36 18.25 9.03
CA ASP A 883 36.10 17.81 7.65
C ASP A 883 35.98 16.30 7.50
N ASN A 884 36.53 15.52 8.43
CA ASN A 884 36.63 14.05 8.36
C ASN A 884 36.20 13.38 9.67
N ARG A 885 35.75 12.13 9.58
CA ARG A 885 35.62 11.21 10.73
C ARG A 885 36.96 10.51 10.97
N ILE A 886 37.16 9.95 12.16
CA ILE A 886 38.41 9.26 12.53
C ILE A 886 38.07 7.84 13.01
N VAL A 887 38.58 6.83 12.32
CA VAL A 887 38.37 5.40 12.65
C VAL A 887 39.54 4.85 13.50
N GLY A 888 40.75 5.36 13.30
CA GLY A 888 41.92 5.08 14.12
C GLY A 888 42.84 6.29 14.23
N TYR A 889 43.74 6.28 15.21
CA TYR A 889 44.74 7.34 15.45
C TYR A 889 46.01 6.77 16.11
N GLU A 890 47.17 7.35 15.77
CA GLU A 890 48.46 7.02 16.33
C GLU A 890 49.29 8.29 16.61
N PHE A 891 49.67 8.50 17.87
CA PHE A 891 50.51 9.63 18.25
C PHE A 891 51.44 9.32 19.43
N GLU A 892 52.44 10.19 19.62
CA GLU A 892 53.40 10.11 20.70
C GLU A 892 53.33 11.32 21.64
N LEU A 893 53.57 11.08 22.92
CA LEU A 893 53.67 12.10 23.96
C LEU A 893 55.09 12.21 24.49
N SER A 894 55.53 13.43 24.76
CA SER A 894 56.79 13.73 25.44
C SER A 894 56.53 14.44 26.77
N GLY A 895 57.49 14.31 27.70
CA GLY A 895 57.44 14.97 29.01
C GLY A 895 56.72 14.19 30.11
N LEU A 896 56.26 12.97 29.83
CA LEU A 896 55.65 12.04 30.79
C LEU A 896 56.02 10.57 30.48
N GLU A 897 55.77 9.68 31.44
CA GLU A 897 55.81 8.21 31.25
C GLU A 897 54.40 7.63 31.40
N ILE A 898 53.88 6.98 30.36
CA ILE A 898 52.49 6.50 30.32
C ILE A 898 52.29 5.31 31.27
N LEU A 899 51.21 5.35 32.06
CA LEU A 899 50.73 4.22 32.86
C LEU A 899 49.59 3.47 32.17
N SER A 900 48.59 4.22 31.71
CA SER A 900 47.40 3.69 31.05
C SER A 900 46.71 4.82 30.30
N VAL A 901 45.82 4.45 29.38
CA VAL A 901 45.02 5.37 28.59
C VAL A 901 43.54 5.02 28.72
N GLU A 902 42.69 6.02 28.65
CA GLU A 902 41.23 5.91 28.78
C GLU A 902 40.56 6.71 27.66
N ASN A 903 39.58 6.10 27.00
CA ASN A 903 38.78 6.78 25.97
C ASN A 903 37.82 7.79 26.61
N LEU A 904 37.83 9.05 26.17
CA LEU A 904 36.90 10.07 26.62
C LEU A 904 35.73 10.29 25.64
N TYR A 905 35.79 9.75 24.43
CA TYR A 905 34.80 9.92 23.38
C TYR A 905 33.81 8.74 23.34
N THR A 906 32.92 8.63 24.33
CA THR A 906 32.17 7.38 24.61
C THR A 906 30.81 7.22 23.93
N VAL A 907 30.36 8.18 23.12
CA VAL A 907 29.01 8.16 22.52
C VAL A 907 28.95 7.34 21.23
N ASP A 908 29.91 7.55 20.32
CA ASP A 908 29.92 6.97 18.97
C ASP A 908 31.25 6.27 18.62
N TYR A 909 32.15 6.11 19.61
CA TYR A 909 33.47 5.48 19.45
C TYR A 909 33.87 4.77 20.74
N THR A 910 33.46 3.52 20.93
CA THR A 910 33.53 2.81 22.23
C THR A 910 34.78 1.96 22.42
N MET A 911 35.72 2.03 21.47
CA MET A 911 36.99 1.29 21.52
C MET A 911 37.87 1.65 22.74
N THR A 912 38.79 0.74 23.08
CA THR A 912 39.76 0.92 24.18
C THR A 912 41.14 1.30 23.66
N PRO A 913 41.63 2.54 23.87
CA PRO A 913 42.95 2.93 23.41
C PRO A 913 44.04 2.12 24.10
N GLN A 914 45.18 1.96 23.42
CA GLN A 914 46.28 1.10 23.83
C GLN A 914 47.59 1.90 23.92
N SER A 915 48.45 1.48 24.85
CA SER A 915 49.79 2.03 25.07
C SER A 915 50.64 1.02 25.85
N THR A 916 51.96 1.13 25.77
CA THR A 916 52.87 0.34 26.62
C THR A 916 53.20 1.06 27.93
N LEU A 917 53.24 0.32 29.05
CA LEU A 917 53.65 0.85 30.34
C LEU A 917 55.08 1.43 30.29
N GLY A 918 55.22 2.71 30.63
CA GLY A 918 56.48 3.46 30.56
C GLY A 918 56.87 3.90 29.15
N GLY A 919 56.03 3.64 28.14
CA GLY A 919 56.20 4.12 26.78
C GLY A 919 55.65 5.52 26.56
N ILE A 920 55.67 5.94 25.30
CA ILE A 920 55.26 7.27 24.84
C ILE A 920 54.16 7.26 23.77
N LYS A 921 53.89 6.10 23.16
CA LYS A 921 52.94 5.95 22.05
C LYS A 921 51.53 5.64 22.58
N VAL A 922 50.52 6.23 21.95
CA VAL A 922 49.10 5.98 22.17
C VAL A 922 48.47 5.65 20.82
N ILE A 923 47.71 4.55 20.79
CA ILE A 923 46.99 4.10 19.59
C ILE A 923 45.53 3.87 19.94
N GLY A 924 44.63 4.25 19.05
CA GLY A 924 43.23 3.84 19.07
C GLY A 924 42.80 3.34 17.70
N LEU A 925 42.13 2.20 17.65
CA LEU A 925 41.47 1.62 16.47
C LEU A 925 40.10 1.01 16.83
N SER A 926 39.05 1.35 16.07
CA SER A 926 37.78 0.64 16.19
C SER A 926 37.78 -0.65 15.39
N TYR A 927 37.34 -1.74 16.03
CA TYR A 927 37.13 -3.04 15.39
C TYR A 927 35.68 -3.30 14.97
N ASN A 928 34.79 -2.31 15.19
CA ASN A 928 33.36 -2.41 14.89
C ASN A 928 32.91 -1.27 13.93
N ASP A 929 33.83 -0.72 13.13
CA ASP A 929 33.63 0.41 12.22
C ASP A 929 33.04 1.68 12.88
N GLU A 930 33.26 1.83 14.19
CA GLU A 930 32.91 3.05 14.90
C GLU A 930 33.89 4.17 14.53
N SER A 931 33.44 5.42 14.59
CA SER A 931 34.31 6.56 14.27
C SER A 931 34.05 7.76 15.17
N ILE A 932 35.10 8.51 15.48
CA ILE A 932 34.96 9.83 16.09
C ILE A 932 34.27 10.75 15.08
N ALA A 933 33.11 11.30 15.44
CA ALA A 933 32.35 12.18 14.57
C ALA A 933 33.09 13.52 14.35
N LYS A 934 32.64 14.28 13.35
CA LYS A 934 33.24 15.59 13.02
C LYS A 934 33.08 16.57 14.18
N ASN A 935 34.19 17.12 14.66
CA ASN A 935 34.18 18.13 15.72
C ASN A 935 34.52 19.51 15.15
N LEU A 936 33.59 20.47 15.29
CA LEU A 936 33.79 21.87 14.88
C LEU A 936 34.55 22.71 15.92
N ALA A 937 34.82 22.13 17.08
CA ALA A 937 35.62 22.71 18.16
C ALA A 937 36.41 21.59 18.87
N PRO A 938 37.56 21.89 19.50
CA PRO A 938 38.35 20.86 20.19
C PRO A 938 37.51 20.10 21.24
N ALA A 939 37.47 18.77 21.10
CA ALA A 939 36.70 17.87 21.97
C ALA A 939 37.63 16.87 22.71
N PRO A 940 37.33 16.46 23.95
CA PRO A 940 38.12 15.45 24.65
C PRO A 940 38.14 14.11 23.89
N MET A 941 39.34 13.59 23.63
CA MET A 941 39.54 12.34 22.88
C MET A 941 40.03 11.21 23.80
N VAL A 942 41.17 11.41 24.47
CA VAL A 942 41.79 10.39 25.31
C VAL A 942 42.39 11.02 26.56
N ARG A 943 42.30 10.30 27.68
CA ARG A 943 42.97 10.61 28.95
C ARG A 943 44.16 9.69 29.11
N VAL A 944 45.33 10.27 29.36
CA VAL A 944 46.59 9.54 29.56
C VAL A 944 47.03 9.70 31.01
N TYR A 945 47.01 8.60 31.75
CA TYR A 945 47.55 8.53 33.10
C TYR A 945 49.07 8.33 33.04
N TYR A 946 49.81 8.97 33.94
CA TYR A 946 51.28 8.93 33.94
C TYR A 946 51.88 8.63 35.32
N SER A 947 53.07 8.02 35.33
CA SER A 947 53.80 7.62 36.56
C SER A 947 54.59 8.79 37.16
N GLY A 948 55.02 9.71 36.29
CA GLY A 948 55.72 10.94 36.63
C GLY A 948 55.94 11.82 35.40
N LEU A 949 56.22 13.09 35.64
CA LEU A 949 56.65 14.03 34.60
C LEU A 949 58.15 13.91 34.40
N THR A 950 58.59 13.74 33.16
CA THR A 950 60.00 13.61 32.77
C THR A 950 60.56 14.89 32.17
N GLY A 951 59.70 15.86 31.83
CA GLY A 951 60.06 17.16 31.25
C GLY A 951 59.40 18.36 31.95
N THR A 952 59.76 19.57 31.50
CA THR A 952 59.11 20.82 31.94
C THR A 952 57.78 21.07 31.24
N ASP A 953 57.59 20.47 30.07
CA ASP A 953 56.44 20.62 29.19
C ASP A 953 55.96 19.23 28.78
N VAL A 954 54.63 19.07 28.65
CA VAL A 954 53.99 17.88 28.07
C VAL A 954 53.53 18.26 26.67
N CYS A 955 53.91 17.48 25.66
CA CYS A 955 53.57 17.76 24.27
C CYS A 955 53.18 16.50 23.52
N VAL A 956 52.22 16.61 22.59
CA VAL A 956 52.12 15.67 21.46
C VAL A 956 53.36 15.90 20.61
N SER A 957 54.32 14.98 20.68
CA SER A 957 55.64 15.12 20.06
C SER A 957 55.68 14.65 18.61
N ASN A 958 54.82 13.69 18.26
CA ASN A 958 54.66 13.19 16.91
C ASN A 958 53.21 12.72 16.69
N ILE A 959 52.72 12.85 15.47
CA ILE A 959 51.48 12.23 14.99
C ILE A 959 51.89 11.40 13.79
N THR A 960 51.62 10.09 13.85
CA THR A 960 51.87 9.18 12.72
C THR A 960 50.67 9.22 11.79
N ASP A 961 49.46 9.01 12.34
CA ASP A 961 48.17 8.97 11.62
C ASP A 961 46.99 9.47 12.47
#